data_AF-A0A1S1Q2M5-F1
#
_entry.id   AF-A0A1S1Q2M5-F1
#
_cell.length_a   1.000
_cell.length_b   1.000
_cell.length_c   1.000
_cell.angle_alpha   90.00
_cell.angle_beta   90.00
_cell.angle_gamma   90.00
#
_symmetry.space_group_name_H-M   'P 1'
#
loop_
_entity.id
_entity.type
_entity.pdbx_description
1 polymer ?
#
loop_
_entity_poly.entity_id
_entity_poly.type
_entity_poly.pdbx_seq_one_letter_code
_entity_poly.pdbx_strand_id
1 'polypeptide(L)'
;MDFTGASVTELIPGVGAGSLLNSLLLADDRSMRIGAVYRLDYGEAIVLTHDRWKFEAGGIPQFSFLLATAQDINAPQVDDDEVLLLRVEGTSPLSMETDLHAVREESLRTALSSNQDPSPSVVLDVEMDPFTKNRVSFTGLRCKILGTFYEDHIDGQKVLDFGADVDNFYATSTYRVLKPVGEGLSTIASYLKPTDRPVERVRIGAVRYSATRRRAKASKQAASGVEVNIRDFIGHKTALLGMTRMGKSNTAKIIIARTFAVSERQRASGGKPIGQLIFDPQGEYANPNTQDGTEIAAIGEKHVRIFKFGADGSQPHVKPLSINFFSENQIDAVQNLISDQLSTDESGYVKDFAGASYRDVPGDHSATTHAQRARLALYGALLRANFDEPANFRVRVSIKGTFQQKIVNGLGKNPFIPAGRSSNIVAIAAANVEAVVEQIVELREAGDSDAVEFTKNVRWKSVEPIFTAKSANRSVRGWKNLNPLRPFHSPLTMSDPAIEIYEELLEGRIVIVDLHVGAAPITKALSESITARLLEQQTSVFVSGQDPPAIQVMLEEAHNLFSSDRYKDDRDIWVKLAKEASKLNLGMTYATQEVSGVAHQVKANTANWVVAHLNNTTEVRELAKFYDFGSYSDAIIASEDRGYVRLKTLSSPYIVPVQIDRYDLELVNEARRAAGDSALLPNGHGSVLF
;
A
#
# COMPACT_ATOMS: atom_id res chain seq x y z
N MET A 1 26.50 62.07 -41.29
CA MET A 1 27.16 61.44 -40.14
C MET A 1 26.25 61.67 -38.94
N ASP A 2 25.53 60.73 -38.36
CA ASP A 2 25.18 59.34 -38.70
C ASP A 2 23.84 59.09 -38.00
N PHE A 3 22.93 58.43 -38.71
CA PHE A 3 21.72 57.82 -38.17
C PHE A 3 22.05 56.37 -37.83
N THR A 4 22.06 55.98 -36.55
CA THR A 4 21.96 54.55 -36.17
C THR A 4 21.41 54.38 -34.75
N GLY A 5 20.19 53.80 -34.67
CA GLY A 5 19.91 52.65 -33.80
C GLY A 5 19.59 52.89 -32.33
N ALA A 6 18.40 53.42 -32.02
CA ALA A 6 17.71 53.08 -30.76
C ALA A 6 16.65 52.01 -31.08
N SER A 7 16.86 50.77 -30.65
CA SER A 7 15.88 49.69 -30.78
C SER A 7 14.72 49.91 -29.82
N VAL A 8 13.50 49.82 -30.36
CA VAL A 8 12.21 49.99 -29.67
C VAL A 8 11.91 48.74 -28.82
N THR A 9 12.71 48.46 -27.79
CA THR A 9 12.57 47.25 -26.96
C THR A 9 12.47 47.51 -25.45
N GLU A 10 12.48 48.76 -24.98
CA GLU A 10 12.52 49.06 -23.53
C GLU A 10 11.29 49.81 -22.96
N LEU A 11 10.16 49.88 -23.67
CA LEU A 11 9.01 50.70 -23.23
C LEU A 11 7.72 49.92 -22.91
N ILE A 12 7.73 48.59 -22.86
CA ILE A 12 6.61 47.80 -22.34
C ILE A 12 7.15 46.66 -21.46
N PRO A 13 6.89 46.64 -20.14
CA PRO A 13 7.17 45.48 -19.31
C PRO A 13 6.19 44.36 -19.73
N GLY A 14 6.70 43.28 -20.35
CA GLY A 14 5.89 42.09 -20.65
C GLY A 14 6.03 41.48 -22.06
N VAL A 15 6.80 42.06 -22.98
CA VAL A 15 6.85 41.58 -24.39
C VAL A 15 7.95 40.53 -24.64
N GLY A 16 8.52 39.91 -23.60
CA GLY A 16 9.65 38.97 -23.72
C GLY A 16 9.38 37.51 -23.33
N ALA A 17 8.27 37.22 -22.65
CA ALA A 17 7.88 35.86 -22.28
C ALA A 17 6.49 35.62 -22.85
N GLY A 18 6.34 34.70 -23.80
CA GLY A 18 5.01 34.27 -24.24
C GLY A 18 4.17 33.76 -23.07
N SER A 19 2.88 33.55 -23.29
CA SER A 19 1.99 32.91 -22.32
C SER A 19 2.63 31.62 -21.73
N LEU A 20 2.36 31.30 -20.46
CA LEU A 20 2.65 30.00 -19.85
C LEU A 20 2.07 28.87 -20.70
N LEU A 21 0.88 29.04 -21.26
CA LEU A 21 0.32 28.10 -22.23
C LEU A 21 1.27 27.86 -23.40
N ASN A 22 1.84 28.92 -23.99
CA ASN A 22 2.79 28.76 -25.07
C ASN A 22 4.11 28.12 -24.60
N SER A 23 4.73 28.67 -23.56
CA SER A 23 6.06 28.23 -23.10
C SER A 23 6.10 26.82 -22.49
N LEU A 24 4.99 26.39 -21.87
CA LEU A 24 4.90 25.08 -21.22
C LEU A 24 4.25 24.01 -22.11
N LEU A 25 3.28 24.38 -22.94
CA LEU A 25 2.45 23.42 -23.68
C LEU A 25 2.60 23.49 -25.20
N LEU A 26 2.62 24.69 -25.80
CA LEU A 26 2.44 24.84 -27.26
C LEU A 26 3.73 25.01 -28.06
N ALA A 27 4.83 25.49 -27.46
CA ALA A 27 6.08 25.76 -28.17
C ALA A 27 6.61 24.54 -28.94
N ASP A 28 7.42 24.78 -29.98
CA ASP A 28 7.86 23.74 -30.93
C ASP A 28 8.64 22.58 -30.30
N ASP A 29 9.31 22.81 -29.16
CA ASP A 29 10.00 21.76 -28.39
C ASP A 29 9.08 21.06 -27.37
N ARG A 30 7.89 21.60 -27.13
CA ARG A 30 6.86 21.10 -26.19
C ARG A 30 5.78 20.28 -26.89
N SER A 31 5.43 20.62 -28.11
CA SER A 31 4.39 19.93 -28.86
C SER A 31 4.64 19.95 -30.37
N MET A 32 4.07 18.98 -31.07
CA MET A 32 4.18 18.87 -32.53
C MET A 32 2.79 18.93 -33.14
N ARG A 33 2.60 19.74 -34.20
CA ARG A 33 1.31 19.78 -34.92
C ARG A 33 1.01 18.41 -35.56
N ILE A 34 -0.19 17.91 -35.32
CA ILE A 34 -0.65 16.62 -35.87
C ILE A 34 -1.98 16.69 -36.62
N GLY A 35 -2.66 17.83 -36.64
CA GLY A 35 -3.93 17.91 -37.35
C GLY A 35 -4.72 19.18 -37.07
N ALA A 36 -6.03 19.07 -37.30
CA ALA A 36 -7.03 20.08 -37.00
C ALA A 36 -8.30 19.39 -36.48
N VAL A 37 -9.15 20.16 -35.80
CA VAL A 37 -10.44 19.65 -35.32
C VAL A 37 -11.43 19.63 -36.48
N TYR A 38 -12.03 18.46 -36.73
CA TYR A 38 -13.06 18.27 -37.73
C TYR A 38 -14.46 18.49 -37.14
N ARG A 39 -14.71 17.91 -35.97
CA ARG A 39 -15.95 18.07 -35.19
C ARG A 39 -15.58 18.27 -33.73
N LEU A 40 -16.32 19.13 -33.04
CA LEU A 40 -16.14 19.41 -31.62
C LEU A 40 -17.51 19.53 -30.96
N ASP A 41 -17.65 18.95 -29.78
CA ASP A 41 -18.72 19.22 -28.82
C ASP A 41 -18.11 19.38 -27.42
N TYR A 42 -18.92 19.39 -26.35
CA TYR A 42 -18.43 19.60 -24.98
C TYR A 42 -17.70 18.39 -24.36
N GLY A 43 -17.83 17.19 -24.93
CA GLY A 43 -17.23 15.95 -24.40
C GLY A 43 -16.36 15.18 -25.38
N GLU A 44 -16.50 15.43 -26.68
CA GLU A 44 -15.84 14.71 -27.77
C GLU A 44 -15.31 15.67 -28.84
N ALA A 45 -14.13 15.34 -29.37
CA ALA A 45 -13.54 15.94 -30.55
C ALA A 45 -13.20 14.87 -31.57
N ILE A 46 -13.57 15.08 -32.84
CA ILE A 46 -13.02 14.32 -33.96
C ILE A 46 -11.86 15.12 -34.54
N VAL A 47 -10.66 14.56 -34.47
CA VAL A 47 -9.44 15.16 -35.01
C VAL A 47 -9.16 14.58 -36.39
N LEU A 48 -8.99 15.46 -37.38
CA LEU A 48 -8.52 15.08 -38.71
C LEU A 48 -6.98 15.09 -38.72
N THR A 49 -6.38 13.93 -38.97
CA THR A 49 -4.92 13.77 -39.06
C THR A 49 -4.54 13.08 -40.38
N HIS A 50 -3.28 13.23 -40.75
CA HIS A 50 -2.66 12.61 -41.93
C HIS A 50 -1.57 11.63 -41.49
N ASP A 51 -1.33 10.57 -42.26
CA ASP A 51 -0.33 9.55 -41.93
C ASP A 51 1.10 10.10 -41.84
N ARG A 52 1.43 11.12 -42.63
CA ARG A 52 2.68 11.88 -42.51
C ARG A 52 2.86 12.48 -41.11
N TRP A 53 1.85 13.17 -40.58
CA TRP A 53 1.91 13.77 -39.24
C TRP A 53 2.03 12.70 -38.15
N LYS A 54 1.31 11.58 -38.29
CA LYS A 54 1.47 10.43 -37.38
C LYS A 54 2.89 9.89 -37.41
N PHE A 55 3.53 9.84 -38.58
CA PHE A 55 4.91 9.37 -38.71
C PHE A 55 5.88 10.32 -38.02
N GLU A 56 5.81 11.62 -38.36
CA GLU A 56 6.68 12.68 -37.82
C GLU A 56 6.54 12.80 -36.29
N ALA A 57 5.31 12.72 -35.76
CA ALA A 57 5.05 12.83 -34.32
C ALA A 57 5.41 11.57 -33.50
N GLY A 58 5.97 10.53 -34.13
CA GLY A 58 6.32 9.28 -33.45
C GLY A 58 5.14 8.36 -33.15
N GLY A 59 4.05 8.50 -33.92
CA GLY A 59 2.79 7.79 -33.75
C GLY A 59 1.83 8.48 -32.77
N ILE A 60 0.55 8.16 -32.93
CA ILE A 60 -0.55 8.62 -32.07
C ILE A 60 -1.27 7.37 -31.54
N PRO A 61 -0.72 6.67 -30.53
CA PRO A 61 -1.39 5.52 -29.93
C PRO A 61 -2.70 5.92 -29.23
N GLN A 62 -3.58 4.95 -29.01
CA GLN A 62 -4.74 5.13 -28.14
C GLN A 62 -4.28 5.64 -26.76
N PHE A 63 -5.11 6.48 -26.14
CA PHE A 63 -4.87 7.19 -24.89
C PHE A 63 -3.80 8.29 -24.93
N SER A 64 -3.25 8.61 -26.12
CA SER A 64 -2.37 9.78 -26.27
C SER A 64 -3.10 11.05 -25.85
N PHE A 65 -2.39 11.92 -25.14
CA PHE A 65 -2.85 13.30 -24.95
C PHE A 65 -2.64 14.08 -26.25
N LEU A 66 -3.59 14.95 -26.57
CA LEU A 66 -3.48 15.95 -27.64
C LEU A 66 -3.93 17.30 -27.07
N LEU A 67 -3.42 18.38 -27.65
CA LEU A 67 -3.80 19.74 -27.33
C LEU A 67 -4.56 20.32 -28.52
N ALA A 68 -5.68 20.99 -28.29
CA ALA A 68 -6.35 21.78 -29.31
C ALA A 68 -6.38 23.26 -28.91
N THR A 69 -5.92 24.12 -29.80
CA THR A 69 -5.88 25.57 -29.59
C THR A 69 -6.30 26.32 -30.86
N ALA A 70 -7.03 27.41 -30.68
CA ALA A 70 -7.37 28.36 -31.73
C ALA A 70 -6.28 29.45 -31.90
N GLN A 71 -5.30 29.52 -30.99
CA GLN A 71 -4.22 30.52 -31.03
C GLN A 71 -3.36 30.36 -32.29
N ASP A 72 -3.01 31.49 -32.92
CA ASP A 72 -2.00 31.50 -33.95
C ASP A 72 -0.60 31.60 -33.34
N ILE A 73 0.15 30.49 -33.40
CA ILE A 73 1.51 30.34 -32.87
C ILE A 73 2.47 31.46 -33.36
N ASN A 74 2.19 32.05 -34.54
CA ASN A 74 3.03 33.09 -35.16
C ASN A 74 2.54 34.52 -34.91
N ALA A 75 1.38 34.71 -34.28
CA ALA A 75 0.78 36.02 -34.02
C ALA A 75 0.04 36.00 -32.67
N PRO A 76 0.74 36.25 -31.55
CA PRO A 76 0.18 36.18 -30.20
C PRO A 76 -0.77 37.35 -29.87
N GLN A 77 -1.51 37.89 -30.84
CA GLN A 77 -2.34 39.10 -30.70
C GLN A 77 -3.84 38.79 -30.49
N VAL A 78 -4.24 37.58 -30.10
CA VAL A 78 -5.66 37.25 -29.89
C VAL A 78 -5.88 36.72 -28.48
N ASP A 79 -6.87 37.30 -27.81
CA ASP A 79 -7.42 37.10 -26.45
C ASP A 79 -7.74 35.65 -26.02
N ASP A 80 -7.35 34.61 -26.77
CA ASP A 80 -7.80 33.25 -26.52
C ASP A 80 -6.87 32.50 -25.55
N ASP A 81 -7.02 32.76 -24.25
CA ASP A 81 -6.22 32.21 -23.13
C ASP A 81 -6.53 30.73 -22.77
N GLU A 82 -6.83 29.87 -23.75
CA GLU A 82 -7.26 28.49 -23.48
C GLU A 82 -6.67 27.43 -24.43
N VAL A 83 -6.41 26.25 -23.87
CA VAL A 83 -5.95 25.04 -24.59
C VAL A 83 -6.75 23.84 -24.12
N LEU A 84 -7.51 23.22 -25.02
CA LEU A 84 -8.26 22.01 -24.73
C LEU A 84 -7.32 20.81 -24.63
N LEU A 85 -7.44 20.02 -23.57
CA LEU A 85 -6.76 18.74 -23.43
C LEU A 85 -7.68 17.62 -23.92
N LEU A 86 -7.21 16.89 -24.91
CA LEU A 86 -7.91 15.75 -25.51
C LEU A 86 -7.19 14.45 -25.19
N ARG A 87 -7.93 13.35 -25.12
CA ARG A 87 -7.40 11.99 -25.08
C ARG A 87 -7.92 11.16 -26.24
N VAL A 88 -7.04 10.51 -26.99
CA VAL A 88 -7.43 9.65 -28.12
C VAL A 88 -8.13 8.38 -27.61
N GLU A 89 -9.40 8.19 -27.95
CA GLU A 89 -10.20 6.99 -27.59
C GLU A 89 -10.16 5.93 -28.68
N GLY A 90 -9.94 6.33 -29.94
CA GLY A 90 -9.95 5.41 -31.08
C GLY A 90 -10.03 6.16 -32.40
N THR A 91 -10.52 5.48 -33.42
CA THR A 91 -10.76 6.07 -34.74
C THR A 91 -12.22 6.52 -34.89
N SER A 92 -12.45 7.50 -35.77
CA SER A 92 -13.78 7.94 -36.16
C SER A 92 -13.90 7.93 -37.68
N PRO A 93 -15.06 7.53 -38.23
CA PRO A 93 -15.31 7.70 -39.65
C PRO A 93 -15.33 9.19 -40.04
N LEU A 94 -14.88 9.47 -41.26
CA LEU A 94 -14.96 10.78 -41.92
C LEU A 94 -16.11 10.76 -42.94
N SER A 95 -16.57 11.94 -43.39
CA SER A 95 -17.73 12.04 -44.31
C SER A 95 -17.64 11.18 -45.57
N MET A 96 -16.43 11.03 -46.14
CA MET A 96 -16.19 10.31 -47.40
C MET A 96 -15.50 8.97 -47.16
N GLU A 97 -15.55 8.40 -45.95
CA GLU A 97 -14.75 7.23 -45.62
C GLU A 97 -15.17 5.99 -46.42
N THR A 98 -16.46 5.82 -46.69
CA THR A 98 -16.99 4.70 -47.49
C THR A 98 -16.40 4.70 -48.91
N ASP A 99 -16.33 5.87 -49.55
CA ASP A 99 -15.73 6.02 -50.88
C ASP A 99 -14.22 5.76 -50.84
N LEU A 100 -13.53 6.23 -49.80
CA LEU A 100 -12.08 5.98 -49.63
C LEU A 100 -11.79 4.51 -49.34
N HIS A 101 -12.65 3.80 -48.60
CA HIS A 101 -12.53 2.35 -48.37
C HIS A 101 -12.75 1.56 -49.65
N ALA A 102 -13.75 1.92 -50.46
CA ALA A 102 -13.97 1.30 -51.76
C ALA A 102 -12.76 1.47 -52.69
N VAL A 103 -12.17 2.67 -52.72
CA VAL A 103 -10.93 2.94 -53.50
C VAL A 103 -9.74 2.12 -52.98
N ARG A 104 -9.57 2.01 -51.65
CA ARG A 104 -8.51 1.18 -51.04
C ARG A 104 -8.72 -0.31 -51.35
N GLU A 105 -9.95 -0.80 -51.24
CA GLU A 105 -10.31 -2.19 -51.53
C GLU A 105 -10.03 -2.54 -52.99
N GLU A 106 -10.42 -1.68 -53.93
CA GLU A 106 -10.16 -1.91 -55.36
C GLU A 106 -8.66 -1.87 -55.68
N SER A 107 -7.92 -0.95 -55.06
CA SER A 107 -6.45 -0.88 -55.18
C SER A 107 -5.81 -2.16 -54.62
N LEU A 108 -6.24 -2.62 -53.44
CA LEU A 108 -5.79 -3.87 -52.82
C LEU A 108 -6.08 -5.07 -53.74
N ARG A 109 -7.29 -5.15 -54.29
CA ARG A 109 -7.71 -6.22 -55.20
C ARG A 109 -6.88 -6.24 -56.48
N THR A 110 -6.58 -5.06 -57.04
CA THR A 110 -5.70 -4.91 -58.21
C THR A 110 -4.27 -5.36 -57.91
N ALA A 111 -3.71 -4.97 -56.76
CA ALA A 111 -2.37 -5.40 -56.35
C ALA A 111 -2.26 -6.92 -56.13
N LEU A 112 -3.29 -7.53 -55.52
CA LEU A 112 -3.35 -8.96 -55.25
C LEU A 112 -3.59 -9.81 -56.50
N SER A 113 -4.25 -9.24 -57.53
CA SER A 113 -4.52 -9.93 -58.79
C SER A 113 -3.39 -9.82 -59.82
N SER A 114 -2.56 -8.77 -59.73
CA SER A 114 -1.48 -8.49 -60.68
C SER A 114 -0.15 -9.18 -60.35
N ASN A 115 0.03 -9.69 -59.12
CA ASN A 115 1.26 -10.38 -58.70
C ASN A 115 0.95 -11.69 -57.96
N GLN A 116 1.65 -12.78 -58.31
CA GLN A 116 1.49 -14.09 -57.66
C GLN A 116 2.08 -14.13 -56.23
N ASP A 117 2.94 -13.17 -55.87
CA ASP A 117 3.56 -13.05 -54.54
C ASP A 117 3.82 -11.55 -54.19
N PRO A 118 2.76 -10.76 -53.94
CA PRO A 118 2.90 -9.32 -53.77
C PRO A 118 3.55 -9.00 -52.41
N SER A 119 4.66 -8.27 -52.41
CA SER A 119 5.19 -7.69 -51.17
C SER A 119 4.20 -6.65 -50.61
N PRO A 120 4.12 -6.43 -49.28
CA PRO A 120 3.25 -5.42 -48.70
C PRO A 120 3.47 -4.00 -49.25
N SER A 121 4.66 -3.72 -49.76
CA SER A 121 5.02 -2.48 -50.47
C SER A 121 4.35 -2.35 -51.85
N VAL A 122 4.18 -3.46 -52.59
CA VAL A 122 3.55 -3.46 -53.94
C VAL A 122 2.07 -3.10 -53.86
N VAL A 123 1.40 -3.43 -52.75
CA VAL A 123 0.01 -3.05 -52.49
C VAL A 123 -0.17 -1.54 -52.29
N LEU A 124 0.88 -0.84 -51.82
CA LEU A 124 0.92 0.62 -51.65
C LEU A 124 1.43 1.36 -52.92
N ASP A 125 1.94 0.61 -53.90
CA ASP A 125 2.52 1.07 -55.16
C ASP A 125 1.63 0.79 -56.38
N VAL A 126 0.36 0.43 -56.17
CA VAL A 126 -0.65 0.61 -57.22
C VAL A 126 -0.58 2.07 -57.66
N GLU A 127 -0.54 2.34 -58.97
CA GLU A 127 -0.49 3.68 -59.56
C GLU A 127 -1.77 4.48 -59.23
N MET A 128 -1.95 4.82 -57.96
CA MET A 128 -2.91 5.81 -57.52
C MET A 128 -2.32 7.17 -57.87
N ASP A 129 -3.13 8.04 -58.47
CA ASP A 129 -2.69 9.40 -58.70
C ASP A 129 -2.33 10.09 -57.36
N PRO A 130 -1.38 11.03 -57.36
CA PRO A 130 -0.90 11.67 -56.13
C PRO A 130 -2.00 12.33 -55.29
N PHE A 131 -3.07 12.81 -55.93
CA PHE A 131 -4.18 13.47 -55.26
C PHE A 131 -5.06 12.47 -54.50
N THR A 132 -5.38 11.33 -55.12
CA THR A 132 -6.10 10.24 -54.47
C THR A 132 -5.25 9.63 -53.35
N LYS A 133 -3.94 9.41 -53.56
CA LYS A 133 -3.01 8.91 -52.52
C LYS A 133 -2.97 9.82 -51.28
N ASN A 134 -2.98 11.14 -51.49
CA ASN A 134 -3.06 12.11 -50.40
C ASN A 134 -4.41 12.06 -49.67
N ARG A 135 -5.53 11.98 -50.42
CA ARG A 135 -6.88 11.89 -49.82
C ARG A 135 -7.09 10.63 -48.99
N VAL A 136 -6.63 9.46 -49.45
CA VAL A 136 -6.73 8.21 -48.68
C VAL A 136 -5.78 8.17 -47.48
N SER A 137 -4.87 9.13 -47.32
CA SER A 137 -3.94 9.18 -46.18
C SER A 137 -4.49 9.97 -44.98
N PHE A 138 -5.68 10.58 -45.13
CA PHE A 138 -6.40 11.21 -44.02
C PHE A 138 -7.20 10.20 -43.21
N THR A 139 -7.27 10.44 -41.91
CA THR A 139 -7.99 9.60 -40.95
C THR A 139 -8.59 10.45 -39.84
N GLY A 140 -9.73 10.02 -39.30
CA GLY A 140 -10.35 10.62 -38.12
C GLY A 140 -9.93 9.92 -36.84
N LEU A 141 -9.54 10.69 -35.84
CA LEU A 141 -9.32 10.20 -34.47
C LEU A 141 -10.48 10.66 -33.59
N ARG A 142 -11.15 9.72 -32.92
CA ARG A 142 -12.14 10.04 -31.89
C ARG A 142 -11.39 10.34 -30.60
N CYS A 143 -11.57 11.54 -30.06
CA CYS A 143 -10.93 11.99 -28.84
C CYS A 143 -11.98 12.41 -27.81
N LYS A 144 -11.77 12.05 -26.55
CA LYS A 144 -12.53 12.58 -25.43
C LYS A 144 -11.89 13.89 -24.98
N ILE A 145 -12.70 14.90 -24.67
CA ILE A 145 -12.21 16.14 -24.06
C ILE A 145 -12.08 15.90 -22.56
N LEU A 146 -10.88 16.11 -22.02
CA LEU A 146 -10.60 15.95 -20.60
C LEU A 146 -10.85 17.24 -19.81
N GLY A 147 -10.75 18.38 -20.47
CA GLY A 147 -10.90 19.70 -19.88
C GLY A 147 -10.06 20.75 -20.61
N THR A 148 -9.88 21.89 -19.95
CA THR A 148 -9.31 23.10 -20.54
C THR A 148 -8.20 23.66 -19.66
N PHE A 149 -7.01 23.82 -20.22
CA PHE A 149 -5.93 24.58 -19.60
C PHE A 149 -6.12 26.05 -19.89
N TYR A 150 -5.98 26.88 -18.86
CA TYR A 150 -6.03 28.33 -18.95
C TYR A 150 -5.03 28.96 -17.97
N GLU A 151 -4.83 30.26 -18.10
CA GLU A 151 -3.93 31.00 -17.23
C GLU A 151 -4.72 31.75 -16.17
N ASP A 152 -4.32 31.60 -14.92
CA ASP A 152 -4.93 32.31 -13.79
C ASP A 152 -3.87 33.09 -13.01
N HIS A 153 -4.30 34.01 -12.16
CA HIS A 153 -3.43 34.78 -11.27
C HIS A 153 -3.76 34.45 -9.81
N ILE A 154 -2.89 33.67 -9.16
CA ILE A 154 -2.99 33.35 -7.73
C ILE A 154 -1.87 34.13 -7.02
N ASP A 155 -2.24 34.93 -6.01
CA ASP A 155 -1.31 35.77 -5.24
C ASP A 155 -0.41 36.67 -6.09
N GLY A 156 -0.93 37.17 -7.22
CA GLY A 156 -0.20 38.01 -8.16
C GLY A 156 0.83 37.27 -9.02
N GLN A 157 0.92 35.94 -8.92
CA GLN A 157 1.70 35.09 -9.80
C GLN A 157 0.80 34.44 -10.84
N LYS A 158 1.24 34.49 -12.10
CA LYS A 158 0.58 33.80 -13.20
C LYS A 158 0.85 32.29 -13.04
N VAL A 159 -0.22 31.49 -13.04
CA VAL A 159 -0.17 30.04 -12.91
C VAL A 159 -0.97 29.39 -14.04
N LEU A 160 -0.58 28.17 -14.40
CA LEU A 160 -1.38 27.32 -15.27
C LEU A 160 -2.44 26.61 -14.41
N ASP A 161 -3.72 26.80 -14.72
CA ASP A 161 -4.83 26.09 -14.07
C ASP A 161 -5.58 25.19 -15.08
N PHE A 162 -6.48 24.34 -14.59
CA PHE A 162 -7.21 23.35 -15.36
C PHE A 162 -8.67 23.24 -14.91
N GLY A 163 -9.59 23.52 -15.85
CA GLY A 163 -11.02 23.25 -15.76
C GLY A 163 -11.33 21.84 -16.26
N ALA A 164 -12.21 21.11 -15.58
CA ALA A 164 -12.60 19.74 -15.96
C ALA A 164 -13.73 19.70 -17.02
N ASP A 165 -14.01 20.85 -17.61
CA ASP A 165 -15.04 21.14 -18.59
C ASP A 165 -14.48 22.05 -19.69
N VAL A 166 -15.35 22.36 -20.64
CA VAL A 166 -15.11 23.31 -21.72
C VAL A 166 -16.06 24.47 -21.47
N ASP A 167 -15.53 25.65 -21.16
CA ASP A 167 -16.34 26.86 -20.96
C ASP A 167 -16.96 27.31 -22.29
N ASN A 168 -16.12 27.42 -23.32
CA ASN A 168 -16.56 27.78 -24.67
C ASN A 168 -15.70 27.08 -25.74
N PHE A 169 -16.24 26.94 -26.95
CA PHE A 169 -15.45 26.55 -28.12
C PHE A 169 -15.86 27.29 -29.40
N TYR A 170 -14.87 27.60 -30.22
CA TYR A 170 -15.06 28.29 -31.50
C TYR A 170 -15.33 27.32 -32.67
N ALA A 171 -15.61 27.87 -33.86
CA ALA A 171 -15.77 27.10 -35.08
C ALA A 171 -14.58 26.15 -35.31
N THR A 172 -14.86 24.87 -35.61
CA THR A 172 -13.86 23.79 -35.65
C THR A 172 -12.67 24.06 -36.57
N SER A 173 -12.88 24.83 -37.64
CA SER A 173 -11.84 25.22 -38.61
C SER A 173 -10.71 26.07 -38.04
N THR A 174 -10.89 26.67 -36.85
CA THR A 174 -9.89 27.51 -36.20
C THR A 174 -8.90 26.70 -35.35
N TYR A 175 -9.29 25.53 -34.85
CA TYR A 175 -8.46 24.75 -33.94
C TYR A 175 -7.40 23.94 -34.67
N ARG A 176 -6.15 24.18 -34.27
CA ARG A 176 -5.01 23.32 -34.58
C ARG A 176 -4.90 22.27 -33.49
N VAL A 177 -4.52 21.05 -33.87
CA VAL A 177 -4.29 19.95 -32.92
C VAL A 177 -2.81 19.62 -32.89
N LEU A 178 -2.25 19.60 -31.69
CA LEU A 178 -0.86 19.30 -31.40
C LEU A 178 -0.77 18.06 -30.51
N LYS A 179 0.30 17.30 -30.67
CA LYS A 179 0.67 16.22 -29.76
C LYS A 179 1.79 16.72 -28.85
N PRO A 180 1.61 16.75 -27.53
CA PRO A 180 2.67 17.09 -26.59
C PRO A 180 3.80 16.04 -26.64
N VAL A 181 5.04 16.51 -26.50
CA VAL A 181 6.26 15.71 -26.58
C VAL A 181 7.27 16.18 -25.52
N GLY A 182 8.25 15.33 -25.17
CA GLY A 182 9.34 15.71 -24.27
C GLY A 182 8.85 16.29 -22.94
N GLU A 183 9.31 17.51 -22.63
CA GLU A 183 8.96 18.30 -21.45
C GLU A 183 7.49 18.77 -21.45
N GLY A 184 6.91 19.08 -22.62
CA GLY A 184 5.49 19.46 -22.70
C GLY A 184 4.59 18.29 -22.29
N LEU A 185 4.94 17.07 -22.71
CA LEU A 185 4.26 15.86 -22.25
C LEU A 185 4.46 15.61 -20.75
N SER A 186 5.68 15.80 -20.24
CA SER A 186 5.94 15.70 -18.81
C SER A 186 5.17 16.71 -17.98
N THR A 187 5.00 17.94 -18.48
CA THR A 187 4.21 19.00 -17.84
C THR A 187 2.75 18.58 -17.69
N ILE A 188 2.14 18.07 -18.77
CA ILE A 188 0.75 17.58 -18.75
C ILE A 188 0.62 16.36 -17.84
N ALA A 189 1.54 15.40 -17.94
CA ALA A 189 1.47 14.16 -17.16
C ALA A 189 1.76 14.36 -15.66
N SER A 190 2.49 15.43 -15.32
CA SER A 190 2.88 15.80 -13.95
C SER A 190 2.15 17.05 -13.47
N TYR A 191 1.03 17.40 -14.11
CA TYR A 191 0.22 18.53 -13.73
C TYR A 191 -0.45 18.26 -12.38
N LEU A 192 -0.33 19.24 -11.48
CA LEU A 192 -0.94 19.22 -10.17
C LEU A 192 -1.82 20.45 -10.09
N LYS A 193 -3.11 20.28 -9.77
CA LYS A 193 -4.00 21.42 -9.59
C LYS A 193 -3.45 22.34 -8.47
N PRO A 194 -3.40 23.67 -8.66
CA PRO A 194 -3.04 24.61 -7.60
C PRO A 194 -3.82 24.33 -6.32
N THR A 195 -3.13 24.31 -5.18
CA THR A 195 -3.72 23.95 -3.88
C THR A 195 -2.91 24.58 -2.74
N ASP A 196 -3.59 24.92 -1.65
CA ASP A 196 -2.95 25.39 -0.40
C ASP A 196 -2.25 24.27 0.38
N ARG A 197 -2.41 23.01 -0.05
CA ARG A 197 -1.79 21.86 0.60
C ARG A 197 -0.29 21.79 0.26
N PRO A 198 0.55 21.26 1.16
CA PRO A 198 1.97 21.06 0.85
C PRO A 198 2.17 20.25 -0.43
N VAL A 199 3.03 20.75 -1.32
CA VAL A 199 3.40 20.08 -2.57
C VAL A 199 4.84 19.62 -2.48
N GLU A 200 5.05 18.32 -2.63
CA GLU A 200 6.37 17.72 -2.66
C GLU A 200 6.42 16.75 -3.86
N ARG A 201 6.97 17.25 -4.97
CA ARG A 201 7.01 16.54 -6.26
C ARG A 201 8.02 15.40 -6.21
N VAL A 202 7.59 14.21 -6.60
CA VAL A 202 8.45 13.02 -6.74
C VAL A 202 8.15 12.29 -8.05
N ARG A 203 9.18 11.87 -8.76
CA ARG A 203 9.04 11.16 -10.04
C ARG A 203 8.58 9.72 -9.86
N ILE A 204 7.37 9.34 -10.22
CA ILE A 204 6.90 7.94 -10.05
C ILE A 204 7.21 7.03 -11.25
N GLY A 205 7.47 7.61 -12.42
CA GLY A 205 7.64 6.85 -13.64
C GLY A 205 7.81 7.71 -14.88
N ALA A 206 7.48 7.15 -16.04
CA ALA A 206 7.43 7.84 -17.31
C ALA A 206 6.13 7.52 -18.07
N VAL A 207 5.67 8.43 -18.93
CA VAL A 207 4.44 8.24 -19.70
C VAL A 207 4.56 7.02 -20.61
N ARG A 208 3.53 6.17 -20.61
CA ARG A 208 3.42 5.00 -21.50
C ARG A 208 1.98 4.88 -22.00
N TYR A 209 1.71 5.29 -23.24
CA TYR A 209 0.35 5.18 -23.81
C TYR A 209 -0.04 3.76 -24.25
N SER A 210 0.93 2.92 -24.60
CA SER A 210 0.69 1.59 -25.16
C SER A 210 1.68 0.56 -24.64
N ALA A 211 1.25 -0.70 -24.63
CA ALA A 211 2.12 -1.86 -24.47
C ALA A 211 3.29 -1.82 -25.48
N THR A 212 3.01 -1.45 -26.73
CA THR A 212 4.06 -1.36 -27.77
C THR A 212 4.85 -0.05 -27.65
N ARG A 213 6.14 -0.16 -27.32
CA ARG A 213 7.02 1.01 -27.05
C ARG A 213 7.92 1.43 -28.23
N ARG A 214 7.90 0.70 -29.35
CA ARG A 214 8.85 0.89 -30.47
C ARG A 214 8.95 2.35 -30.95
N ARG A 215 7.80 2.97 -31.27
CA ARG A 215 7.79 4.33 -31.83
C ARG A 215 8.13 5.41 -30.80
N ALA A 216 7.67 5.26 -29.56
CA ALA A 216 8.02 6.15 -28.46
C ALA A 216 9.52 6.14 -28.16
N LYS A 217 10.16 4.95 -28.19
CA LYS A 217 11.63 4.81 -28.05
C LYS A 217 12.37 5.46 -29.23
N ALA A 218 11.95 5.17 -30.46
CA ALA A 218 12.58 5.74 -31.67
C ALA A 218 12.50 7.27 -31.70
N SER A 219 11.41 7.83 -31.18
CA SER A 219 11.17 9.28 -31.14
C SER A 219 11.68 9.95 -29.86
N LYS A 220 12.43 9.22 -29.01
CA LYS A 220 12.96 9.68 -27.71
C LYS A 220 11.92 10.23 -26.72
N GLN A 221 10.64 9.90 -26.91
CA GLN A 221 9.53 10.33 -26.05
C GLN A 221 9.27 9.34 -24.89
N ALA A 222 9.89 8.16 -24.90
CA ALA A 222 9.69 7.13 -23.89
C ALA A 222 10.20 7.48 -22.48
N ALA A 223 10.89 8.61 -22.33
CA ALA A 223 11.49 9.08 -21.08
C ALA A 223 10.77 10.30 -20.47
N SER A 224 9.64 10.75 -21.05
CA SER A 224 8.84 11.84 -20.47
C SER A 224 8.39 11.45 -19.06
N GLY A 225 9.04 12.05 -18.06
CA GLY A 225 8.83 11.77 -16.64
C GLY A 225 7.42 12.14 -16.19
N VAL A 226 6.95 11.39 -15.20
CA VAL A 226 5.69 11.61 -14.48
C VAL A 226 6.03 11.84 -13.02
N GLU A 227 5.74 13.03 -12.54
CA GLU A 227 5.86 13.39 -11.14
C GLU A 227 4.49 13.51 -10.48
N VAL A 228 4.42 13.15 -9.21
CA VAL A 228 3.23 13.26 -8.38
C VAL A 228 3.55 14.00 -7.11
N ASN A 229 2.53 14.59 -6.46
CA ASN A 229 2.69 15.06 -5.10
C ASN A 229 2.71 13.86 -4.15
N ILE A 230 3.84 13.55 -3.50
CA ILE A 230 3.90 12.43 -2.54
C ILE A 230 2.93 12.63 -1.37
N ARG A 231 2.59 13.89 -1.05
CA ARG A 231 1.60 14.24 -0.01
C ARG A 231 0.18 13.80 -0.38
N ASP A 232 -0.11 13.51 -1.65
CA ASP A 232 -1.40 12.93 -2.03
C ASP A 232 -1.59 11.53 -1.44
N PHE A 233 -0.51 10.78 -1.16
CA PHE A 233 -0.58 9.41 -0.65
C PHE A 233 -0.61 9.33 0.88
N ILE A 234 -0.10 10.36 1.56
CA ILE A 234 0.07 10.43 3.02
C ILE A 234 -1.23 10.93 3.64
N GLY A 235 -1.79 10.19 4.60
CA GLY A 235 -3.05 10.57 5.25
C GLY A 235 -4.30 10.36 4.38
N HIS A 236 -4.14 9.80 3.19
CA HIS A 236 -5.22 9.55 2.23
C HIS A 236 -5.31 8.06 1.84
N LYS A 237 -6.46 7.68 1.29
CA LYS A 237 -6.68 6.32 0.80
C LYS A 237 -6.12 6.14 -0.61
N THR A 238 -5.31 5.11 -0.79
CA THR A 238 -4.67 4.74 -2.06
C THR A 238 -4.99 3.30 -2.40
N ALA A 239 -5.51 3.05 -3.60
CA ALA A 239 -5.73 1.71 -4.14
C ALA A 239 -4.57 1.30 -5.06
N LEU A 240 -3.99 0.14 -4.83
CA LEU A 240 -3.06 -0.54 -5.74
C LEU A 240 -3.74 -1.78 -6.30
N LEU A 241 -4.22 -1.70 -7.55
CA LEU A 241 -5.04 -2.74 -8.17
C LEU A 241 -4.27 -3.44 -9.29
N GLY A 242 -4.39 -4.76 -9.35
CA GLY A 242 -3.82 -5.56 -10.43
C GLY A 242 -3.55 -7.01 -10.04
N MET A 243 -3.19 -7.86 -10.99
CA MET A 243 -2.79 -9.24 -10.74
C MET A 243 -1.45 -9.33 -10.00
N THR A 244 -1.12 -10.50 -9.46
CA THR A 244 0.22 -10.76 -8.90
C THR A 244 1.30 -10.55 -9.96
N ARG A 245 2.48 -10.07 -9.55
CA ARG A 245 3.63 -9.77 -10.43
C ARG A 245 3.41 -8.68 -11.49
N MET A 246 2.32 -7.91 -11.42
CA MET A 246 2.05 -6.80 -12.35
C MET A 246 2.65 -5.45 -11.92
N GLY A 247 3.36 -5.40 -10.79
CA GLY A 247 4.03 -4.19 -10.30
C GLY A 247 3.36 -3.50 -9.10
N LYS A 248 2.35 -4.12 -8.48
CA LYS A 248 1.73 -3.62 -7.23
C LYS A 248 2.77 -3.43 -6.12
N SER A 249 3.49 -4.50 -5.75
CA SER A 249 4.50 -4.46 -4.68
C SER A 249 5.66 -3.51 -5.00
N ASN A 250 6.08 -3.42 -6.27
CA ASN A 250 7.07 -2.44 -6.72
C ASN A 250 6.59 -1.00 -6.46
N THR A 251 5.35 -0.69 -6.84
CA THR A 251 4.76 0.64 -6.60
C THR A 251 4.64 0.92 -5.10
N ALA A 252 4.19 -0.05 -4.32
CA ALA A 252 4.11 0.07 -2.87
C ALA A 252 5.47 0.37 -2.25
N LYS A 253 6.53 -0.34 -2.65
CA LYS A 253 7.90 -0.08 -2.15
C LYS A 253 8.38 1.34 -2.45
N ILE A 254 8.06 1.88 -3.63
CA ILE A 254 8.38 3.27 -3.98
C ILE A 254 7.63 4.26 -3.09
N ILE A 255 6.32 4.03 -2.88
CA ILE A 255 5.51 4.87 -1.98
C ILE A 255 6.05 4.82 -0.55
N ILE A 256 6.40 3.64 -0.05
CA ILE A 256 6.93 3.43 1.31
C ILE A 256 8.26 4.17 1.49
N ALA A 257 9.21 3.96 0.57
CA ALA A 257 10.54 4.57 0.66
C ALA A 257 10.48 6.11 0.57
N ARG A 258 9.59 6.65 -0.27
CA ARG A 258 9.42 8.09 -0.39
C ARG A 258 8.66 8.71 0.76
N THR A 259 7.65 8.02 1.29
CA THR A 259 6.98 8.43 2.54
C THR A 259 7.99 8.52 3.69
N PHE A 260 8.91 7.56 3.76
CA PHE A 260 10.01 7.60 4.73
C PHE A 260 10.96 8.79 4.49
N ALA A 261 11.36 9.03 3.23
CA ALA A 261 12.22 10.17 2.91
C ALA A 261 11.56 11.52 3.28
N VAL A 262 10.25 11.64 3.08
CA VAL A 262 9.44 12.79 3.51
C VAL A 262 9.42 12.91 5.04
N SER A 263 9.18 11.79 5.74
CA SER A 263 9.19 11.71 7.20
C SER A 263 10.50 12.24 7.80
N GLU A 264 11.64 11.82 7.25
CA GLU A 264 12.95 12.23 7.76
C GLU A 264 13.29 13.69 7.44
N ARG A 265 12.90 14.20 6.26
CA ARG A 265 13.00 15.65 5.97
C ARG A 265 12.12 16.48 6.90
N GLN A 266 10.92 16.00 7.21
CA GLN A 266 10.02 16.63 8.16
C GLN A 266 10.62 16.63 9.57
N ARG A 267 11.22 15.52 10.02
CA ARG A 267 11.95 15.44 11.29
C ARG A 267 13.12 16.42 11.33
N ALA A 268 13.94 16.47 10.28
CA ALA A 268 15.10 17.36 10.19
C ALA A 268 14.73 18.85 10.26
N SER A 269 13.51 19.20 9.84
CA SER A 269 12.96 20.56 9.94
C SER A 269 12.17 20.81 11.24
N GLY A 270 12.18 19.88 12.19
CA GLY A 270 11.51 20.01 13.49
C GLY A 270 10.03 19.61 13.50
N GLY A 271 9.52 19.04 12.41
CA GLY A 271 8.17 18.50 12.32
C GLY A 271 8.04 17.09 12.92
N LYS A 272 6.79 16.66 13.18
CA LYS A 272 6.48 15.29 13.62
C LYS A 272 6.79 14.29 12.50
N PRO A 273 7.41 13.13 12.77
CA PRO A 273 7.64 12.13 11.74
C PRO A 273 6.34 11.40 11.35
N ILE A 274 6.42 10.60 10.29
CA ILE A 274 5.35 9.75 9.77
C ILE A 274 5.74 8.29 9.97
N GLY A 275 4.97 7.56 10.78
CA GLY A 275 5.13 6.11 10.97
C GLY A 275 4.51 5.33 9.82
N GLN A 276 5.03 4.14 9.51
CA GLN A 276 4.47 3.28 8.47
C GLN A 276 4.25 1.86 8.99
N LEU A 277 3.03 1.35 8.93
CA LEU A 277 2.65 -0.01 9.32
C LEU A 277 2.33 -0.83 8.09
N ILE A 278 3.05 -1.93 7.85
CA ILE A 278 2.88 -2.80 6.70
C ILE A 278 2.44 -4.18 7.20
N PHE A 279 1.24 -4.61 6.81
CA PHE A 279 0.81 -5.99 7.01
C PHE A 279 1.21 -6.82 5.78
N ASP A 280 2.11 -7.77 5.99
CA ASP A 280 2.76 -8.55 4.93
C ASP A 280 2.37 -10.04 5.02
N PRO A 281 1.20 -10.44 4.47
CA PRO A 281 0.74 -11.83 4.47
C PRO A 281 1.57 -12.77 3.60
N GLN A 282 2.37 -12.25 2.67
CA GLN A 282 3.14 -13.05 1.72
C GLN A 282 4.66 -12.99 1.98
N GLY A 283 5.12 -12.15 2.92
CA GLY A 283 6.53 -11.99 3.27
C GLY A 283 7.36 -11.24 2.21
N GLU A 284 6.72 -10.46 1.34
CA GLU A 284 7.35 -9.77 0.19
C GLU A 284 8.21 -8.54 0.58
N TYR A 285 7.97 -7.99 1.77
CA TYR A 285 8.59 -6.75 2.25
C TYR A 285 9.66 -6.99 3.32
N ALA A 286 9.49 -8.04 4.13
CA ALA A 286 10.41 -8.39 5.22
C ALA A 286 11.72 -9.02 4.76
N ASN A 287 11.72 -9.73 3.63
CA ASN A 287 12.87 -10.51 3.15
C ASN A 287 13.35 -10.06 1.75
N PRO A 288 14.60 -10.36 1.38
CA PRO A 288 15.12 -9.99 0.09
C PRO A 288 14.43 -10.81 -0.98
N ASN A 289 13.67 -10.13 -1.84
CA ASN A 289 13.01 -10.78 -2.95
C ASN A 289 14.09 -11.22 -3.97
N THR A 290 14.12 -12.49 -4.33
CA THR A 290 15.10 -13.09 -5.26
C THR A 290 15.07 -12.47 -6.66
N GLN A 291 14.08 -11.62 -6.96
CA GLN A 291 13.84 -11.00 -8.27
C GLN A 291 14.42 -9.59 -8.43
N ASP A 292 14.49 -8.80 -7.34
CA ASP A 292 14.82 -7.36 -7.41
C ASP A 292 16.10 -6.99 -6.65
N GLY A 293 16.61 -7.86 -5.78
CA GLY A 293 17.85 -7.62 -5.03
C GLY A 293 17.78 -6.45 -4.03
N THR A 294 16.64 -5.78 -3.90
CA THR A 294 16.40 -4.69 -2.95
C THR A 294 15.12 -4.93 -2.14
N GLU A 295 15.27 -4.90 -0.83
CA GLU A 295 14.24 -5.05 0.20
C GLU A 295 14.00 -3.72 0.90
N ILE A 296 12.82 -3.54 1.51
CA ILE A 296 12.57 -2.34 2.32
C ILE A 296 13.54 -2.29 3.51
N ALA A 297 13.93 -3.45 4.05
CA ALA A 297 14.93 -3.55 5.11
C ALA A 297 16.30 -2.92 4.73
N ALA A 298 16.63 -2.79 3.44
CA ALA A 298 17.87 -2.16 2.97
C ALA A 298 17.92 -0.64 3.27
N ILE A 299 16.79 -0.01 3.56
CA ILE A 299 16.75 1.36 4.11
C ILE A 299 17.57 1.42 5.40
N GLY A 300 17.53 0.37 6.23
CA GLY A 300 18.46 0.17 7.34
C GLY A 300 17.78 -0.28 8.63
N GLU A 301 18.50 -1.07 9.40
CA GLU A 301 18.04 -1.66 10.68
C GLU A 301 17.65 -0.64 11.74
N LYS A 302 18.10 0.63 11.63
CA LYS A 302 17.68 1.70 12.54
C LYS A 302 16.24 2.14 12.30
N HIS A 303 15.80 2.06 11.04
CA HIS A 303 14.58 2.66 10.53
C HIS A 303 13.48 1.65 10.26
N VAL A 304 13.85 0.40 10.01
CA VAL A 304 12.91 -0.69 9.73
C VAL A 304 12.84 -1.63 10.93
N ARG A 305 11.64 -2.05 11.32
CA ARG A 305 11.37 -3.08 12.32
C ARG A 305 10.56 -4.18 11.68
N ILE A 306 10.96 -5.43 11.88
CA ILE A 306 10.27 -6.60 11.33
C ILE A 306 9.73 -7.41 12.50
N PHE A 307 8.41 -7.49 12.65
CA PHE A 307 7.75 -8.36 13.61
C PHE A 307 7.35 -9.65 12.92
N LYS A 308 7.91 -10.78 13.34
CA LYS A 308 7.64 -12.10 12.72
C LYS A 308 7.54 -13.23 13.74
N PHE A 309 6.92 -14.33 13.33
CA PHE A 309 6.99 -15.59 14.08
C PHE A 309 8.38 -16.21 13.99
N GLY A 310 8.85 -16.81 15.09
CA GLY A 310 10.15 -17.49 15.12
C GLY A 310 11.36 -16.54 15.08
N ALA A 311 11.20 -15.28 15.47
CA ALA A 311 12.34 -14.39 15.69
C ALA A 311 13.24 -14.96 16.81
N ASP A 312 14.52 -15.11 16.52
CA ASP A 312 15.53 -15.74 17.39
C ASP A 312 16.40 -14.74 18.16
N GLY A 313 16.18 -13.44 17.95
CA GLY A 313 16.96 -12.36 18.56
C GLY A 313 18.35 -12.14 17.96
N SER A 314 18.70 -12.82 16.86
CA SER A 314 19.99 -12.64 16.17
C SER A 314 20.15 -11.24 15.56
N GLN A 315 19.05 -10.62 15.16
CA GLN A 315 19.01 -9.29 14.54
C GLN A 315 18.16 -8.35 15.40
N PRO A 316 18.71 -7.23 15.92
CA PRO A 316 17.99 -6.35 16.86
C PRO A 316 16.71 -5.73 16.28
N HIS A 317 16.67 -5.52 14.97
CA HIS A 317 15.52 -4.94 14.28
C HIS A 317 14.44 -5.97 13.93
N VAL A 318 14.68 -7.26 14.18
CA VAL A 318 13.73 -8.36 13.99
C VAL A 318 13.19 -8.77 15.36
N LYS A 319 11.90 -8.54 15.58
CA LYS A 319 11.21 -8.72 16.86
C LYS A 319 10.18 -9.86 16.78
N PRO A 320 9.93 -10.57 17.88
CA PRO A 320 8.91 -11.61 17.91
C PRO A 320 7.52 -11.00 17.81
N LEU A 321 6.70 -11.53 16.90
CA LEU A 321 5.26 -11.25 16.83
C LEU A 321 4.46 -12.11 17.83
N SER A 322 5.08 -13.18 18.33
CA SER A 322 4.56 -14.07 19.36
C SER A 322 4.43 -13.36 20.72
N ILE A 323 3.53 -13.84 21.58
CA ILE A 323 3.37 -13.38 22.96
C ILE A 323 4.22 -14.23 23.92
N ASN A 324 4.52 -13.71 25.10
CA ASN A 324 5.23 -14.45 26.13
C ASN A 324 4.25 -15.09 27.12
N PHE A 325 4.05 -16.41 26.99
CA PHE A 325 3.14 -17.21 27.83
C PHE A 325 3.57 -17.28 29.29
N PHE A 326 4.85 -17.01 29.58
CA PHE A 326 5.39 -16.96 30.93
C PHE A 326 5.36 -15.55 31.53
N SER A 327 4.99 -14.52 30.76
CA SER A 327 5.01 -13.14 31.23
C SER A 327 3.70 -12.72 31.91
N GLU A 328 3.80 -12.23 33.14
CA GLU A 328 2.64 -11.78 33.93
C GLU A 328 1.93 -10.56 33.30
N ASN A 329 2.67 -9.67 32.66
CA ASN A 329 2.11 -8.47 32.01
C ASN A 329 1.33 -8.78 30.71
N GLN A 330 1.49 -9.98 30.15
CA GLN A 330 0.83 -10.41 28.91
C GLN A 330 -0.27 -11.46 29.17
N ILE A 331 -0.60 -11.72 30.44
CA ILE A 331 -1.52 -12.80 30.82
C ILE A 331 -2.93 -12.67 30.22
N ASP A 332 -3.37 -11.44 29.94
CA ASP A 332 -4.65 -11.17 29.30
C ASP A 332 -4.63 -11.53 27.81
N ALA A 333 -3.54 -11.20 27.10
CA ALA A 333 -3.33 -11.61 25.71
C ALA A 333 -3.21 -13.15 25.60
N VAL A 334 -2.51 -13.77 26.54
CA VAL A 334 -2.38 -15.24 26.62
C VAL A 334 -3.74 -15.91 26.85
N GLN A 335 -4.56 -15.39 27.77
CA GLN A 335 -5.92 -15.88 28.01
C GLN A 335 -6.78 -15.79 26.75
N ASN A 336 -6.84 -14.62 26.10
CA ASN A 336 -7.66 -14.44 24.90
C ASN A 336 -7.24 -15.41 23.79
N LEU A 337 -5.93 -15.59 23.57
CA LEU A 337 -5.42 -16.54 22.58
C LEU A 337 -5.79 -18.00 22.92
N ILE A 338 -5.70 -18.38 24.20
CA ILE A 338 -6.12 -19.72 24.66
C ILE A 338 -7.64 -19.89 24.44
N SER A 339 -8.44 -18.90 24.82
CA SER A 339 -9.90 -18.93 24.67
C SER A 339 -10.32 -19.09 23.22
N ASP A 340 -9.76 -18.28 22.32
CA ASP A 340 -10.09 -18.29 20.91
C ASP A 340 -9.71 -19.62 20.27
N GLN A 341 -8.50 -20.12 20.56
CA GLN A 341 -7.99 -21.29 19.86
C GLN A 341 -8.51 -22.63 20.40
N LEU A 342 -8.98 -22.64 21.65
CA LEU A 342 -9.63 -23.80 22.25
C LEU A 342 -11.16 -23.71 22.23
N SER A 343 -11.74 -22.63 21.66
CA SER A 343 -13.18 -22.39 21.61
C SER A 343 -14.00 -23.48 20.89
N THR A 344 -13.38 -24.16 19.92
CA THR A 344 -14.01 -25.21 19.12
C THR A 344 -13.98 -26.59 19.77
N ASP A 345 -13.27 -26.76 20.89
CA ASP A 345 -13.23 -28.03 21.62
C ASP A 345 -14.53 -28.21 22.43
N GLU A 346 -15.23 -29.34 22.23
CA GLU A 346 -16.46 -29.65 22.94
C GLU A 346 -16.24 -30.18 24.37
N SER A 347 -15.00 -30.51 24.73
CA SER A 347 -14.65 -31.08 26.03
C SER A 347 -14.87 -30.08 27.17
N GLY A 348 -15.68 -30.45 28.17
CA GLY A 348 -16.00 -29.59 29.31
C GLY A 348 -14.78 -29.02 30.05
N TYR A 349 -13.76 -29.86 30.31
CA TYR A 349 -12.53 -29.40 30.99
C TYR A 349 -11.72 -28.38 30.18
N VAL A 350 -11.80 -28.44 28.84
CA VAL A 350 -11.11 -27.49 27.96
C VAL A 350 -11.84 -26.16 27.97
N LYS A 351 -13.19 -26.18 27.95
CA LYS A 351 -14.01 -24.97 28.10
C LYS A 351 -13.79 -24.30 29.46
N ASP A 352 -13.73 -25.08 30.53
CA ASP A 352 -13.47 -24.57 31.88
C ASP A 352 -12.07 -23.94 32.00
N PHE A 353 -11.06 -24.54 31.35
CA PHE A 353 -9.71 -23.99 31.26
C PHE A 353 -9.66 -22.69 30.46
N ALA A 354 -10.28 -22.70 29.28
CA ALA A 354 -10.31 -21.59 28.33
C ALA A 354 -11.13 -20.39 28.83
N GLY A 355 -12.17 -20.63 29.63
CA GLY A 355 -13.02 -19.58 30.20
C GLY A 355 -12.54 -19.02 31.54
N ALA A 356 -11.53 -19.64 32.18
CA ALA A 356 -11.01 -19.18 33.46
C ALA A 356 -9.99 -18.05 33.27
N SER A 357 -10.06 -17.04 34.15
CA SER A 357 -9.06 -15.98 34.17
C SER A 357 -7.89 -16.31 35.11
N TYR A 358 -6.69 -15.89 34.74
CA TYR A 358 -5.44 -16.08 35.49
C TYR A 358 -4.74 -14.75 35.83
N ARG A 359 -5.43 -13.63 35.61
CA ARG A 359 -4.91 -12.28 35.87
C ARG A 359 -5.07 -11.88 37.34
N ASP A 360 -4.21 -10.97 37.77
CA ASP A 360 -4.33 -10.31 39.08
C ASP A 360 -5.59 -9.43 39.11
N VAL A 361 -6.21 -9.30 40.29
CA VAL A 361 -7.45 -8.54 40.46
C VAL A 361 -7.14 -7.30 41.29
N PRO A 362 -7.07 -6.10 40.66
CA PRO A 362 -6.78 -4.86 41.37
C PRO A 362 -7.74 -4.65 42.54
N GLY A 363 -7.20 -4.34 43.73
CA GLY A 363 -7.98 -4.14 44.94
C GLY A 363 -8.44 -5.42 45.67
N ASP A 364 -8.28 -6.61 45.07
CA ASP A 364 -8.65 -7.89 45.69
C ASP A 364 -7.44 -8.82 45.85
N HIS A 365 -6.90 -8.82 47.07
CA HIS A 365 -5.74 -9.64 47.45
C HIS A 365 -6.05 -11.14 47.44
N SER A 366 -7.27 -11.54 47.78
CA SER A 366 -7.67 -12.95 47.84
C SER A 366 -7.81 -13.53 46.44
N ALA A 367 -8.51 -12.81 45.55
CA ALA A 367 -8.65 -13.21 44.15
C ALA A 367 -7.29 -13.22 43.43
N THR A 368 -6.42 -12.24 43.71
CA THR A 368 -5.04 -12.21 43.18
C THR A 368 -4.22 -13.41 43.65
N THR A 369 -4.32 -13.77 44.93
CA THR A 369 -3.65 -14.96 45.46
C THR A 369 -4.15 -16.23 44.76
N HIS A 370 -5.45 -16.37 44.53
CA HIS A 370 -6.02 -17.49 43.79
C HIS A 370 -5.58 -17.52 42.32
N ALA A 371 -5.47 -16.36 41.66
CA ALA A 371 -4.94 -16.24 40.31
C ALA A 371 -3.47 -16.68 40.24
N GLN A 372 -2.62 -16.23 41.16
CA GLN A 372 -1.20 -16.63 41.24
C GLN A 372 -1.03 -18.14 41.42
N ARG A 373 -1.86 -18.77 42.26
CA ARG A 373 -1.85 -20.24 42.43
C ARG A 373 -2.23 -20.95 41.14
N ALA A 374 -3.26 -20.49 40.45
CA ALA A 374 -3.66 -21.07 39.16
C ALA A 374 -2.59 -20.84 38.07
N ARG A 375 -1.93 -19.67 38.06
CA ARG A 375 -0.79 -19.39 37.18
C ARG A 375 0.37 -20.36 37.40
N LEU A 376 0.67 -20.74 38.64
CA LEU A 376 1.68 -21.76 38.93
C LEU A 376 1.38 -23.08 38.20
N ALA A 377 0.13 -23.55 38.23
CA ALA A 377 -0.27 -24.75 37.51
C ALA A 377 -0.30 -24.55 35.98
N LEU A 378 -0.66 -23.36 35.48
CA LEU A 378 -0.55 -23.01 34.06
C LEU A 378 0.91 -23.07 33.57
N TYR A 379 1.84 -22.46 34.30
CA TYR A 379 3.27 -22.51 33.97
C TYR A 379 3.81 -23.94 34.02
N GLY A 380 3.38 -24.76 34.98
CA GLY A 380 3.69 -26.19 34.98
C GLY A 380 3.17 -26.91 33.74
N ALA A 381 1.96 -26.57 33.27
CA ALA A 381 1.39 -27.17 32.07
C ALA A 381 2.12 -26.74 30.79
N LEU A 382 2.59 -25.50 30.73
CA LEU A 382 3.40 -24.96 29.63
C LEU A 382 4.78 -25.63 29.57
N LEU A 383 5.45 -25.79 30.72
CA LEU A 383 6.74 -26.51 30.82
C LEU A 383 6.59 -27.97 30.37
N ARG A 384 5.54 -28.68 30.82
CA ARG A 384 5.20 -30.02 30.33
C ARG A 384 4.96 -30.09 28.81
N ALA A 385 4.43 -29.01 28.24
CA ALA A 385 4.20 -28.89 26.81
C ALA A 385 5.43 -28.45 26.02
N ASN A 386 6.61 -28.36 26.65
CA ASN A 386 7.87 -27.91 26.07
C ASN A 386 7.76 -26.51 25.44
N PHE A 387 7.20 -25.55 26.17
CA PHE A 387 7.31 -24.13 25.86
C PHE A 387 8.64 -23.60 26.42
N ASP A 388 9.40 -22.86 25.61
CA ASP A 388 10.70 -22.33 26.00
C ASP A 388 10.56 -21.23 27.06
N GLU A 389 11.07 -21.44 28.28
CA GLU A 389 10.97 -20.45 29.34
C GLU A 389 11.93 -19.25 29.15
N PRO A 390 11.57 -18.06 29.66
CA PRO A 390 12.50 -16.93 29.73
C PRO A 390 13.76 -17.23 30.55
N ALA A 391 14.87 -16.58 30.20
CA ALA A 391 16.11 -16.70 30.97
C ALA A 391 15.87 -16.34 32.45
N ASN A 392 16.31 -17.20 33.37
CA ASN A 392 16.10 -17.07 34.82
C ASN A 392 14.62 -17.00 35.25
N PHE A 393 13.71 -17.63 34.49
CA PHE A 393 12.28 -17.65 34.83
C PHE A 393 12.03 -18.23 36.24
N ARG A 394 11.23 -17.49 37.01
CA ARG A 394 10.83 -17.84 38.37
C ARG A 394 9.37 -17.49 38.58
N VAL A 395 8.62 -18.41 39.16
CA VAL A 395 7.21 -18.20 39.51
C VAL A 395 7.12 -17.69 40.94
N ARG A 396 6.62 -16.47 41.13
CA ARG A 396 6.35 -15.92 42.46
C ARG A 396 4.95 -16.32 42.92
N VAL A 397 4.85 -16.90 44.12
CA VAL A 397 3.58 -17.39 44.66
C VAL A 397 3.55 -17.31 46.18
N SER A 398 2.35 -17.14 46.74
CA SER A 398 2.10 -17.16 48.19
C SER A 398 1.73 -18.57 48.66
N ILE A 399 2.62 -19.19 49.43
CA ILE A 399 2.49 -20.54 50.02
C ILE A 399 2.83 -20.44 51.51
N LYS A 400 1.95 -20.92 52.40
CA LYS A 400 2.22 -20.92 53.86
C LYS A 400 3.47 -21.72 54.18
N GLY A 401 4.32 -21.22 55.09
CA GLY A 401 5.55 -21.92 55.49
C GLY A 401 5.35 -23.36 55.96
N THR A 402 4.26 -23.65 56.67
CA THR A 402 3.89 -25.03 57.08
C THR A 402 3.63 -25.93 55.88
N PHE A 403 2.97 -25.40 54.84
CA PHE A 403 2.69 -26.14 53.62
C PHE A 403 3.96 -26.30 52.75
N GLN A 404 4.83 -25.27 52.72
CA GLN A 404 6.13 -25.37 52.07
C GLN A 404 6.93 -26.57 52.64
N GLN A 405 6.99 -26.74 53.97
CA GLN A 405 7.72 -27.86 54.58
C GLN A 405 7.16 -29.23 54.16
N LYS A 406 5.85 -29.37 54.01
CA LYS A 406 5.24 -30.62 53.50
C LYS A 406 5.67 -30.91 52.06
N ILE A 407 5.70 -29.88 51.21
CA ILE A 407 6.18 -30.00 49.81
C ILE A 407 7.68 -30.35 49.79
N VAL A 408 8.50 -29.70 50.62
CA VAL A 408 9.94 -30.00 50.75
C VAL A 408 10.17 -31.45 51.17
N ASN A 409 9.41 -31.94 52.15
CA ASN A 409 9.50 -33.32 52.61
C ASN A 409 9.11 -34.33 51.51
N GLY A 410 8.07 -34.03 50.73
CA GLY A 410 7.65 -34.88 49.61
C GLY A 410 8.70 -34.92 48.48
N LEU A 411 9.32 -33.78 48.16
CA LEU A 411 10.30 -33.67 47.09
C LEU A 411 11.73 -34.08 47.48
N GLY A 412 12.04 -34.17 48.77
CA GLY A 412 13.39 -34.45 49.28
C GLY A 412 14.42 -33.33 49.02
N LYS A 413 13.98 -32.17 48.54
CA LYS A 413 14.80 -30.96 48.29
C LYS A 413 13.96 -29.72 48.53
N ASN A 414 14.60 -28.59 48.81
CA ASN A 414 13.89 -27.31 48.94
C ASN A 414 13.83 -26.57 47.58
N PRO A 415 12.66 -26.50 46.91
CA PRO A 415 12.51 -25.79 45.65
C PRO A 415 12.27 -24.27 45.83
N PHE A 416 12.06 -23.81 47.06
CA PHE A 416 11.58 -22.45 47.35
C PHE A 416 12.73 -21.48 47.63
N ILE A 417 12.68 -20.34 46.97
CA ILE A 417 13.58 -19.20 47.17
C ILE A 417 12.77 -18.08 47.83
N PRO A 418 13.20 -17.49 48.97
CA PRO A 418 12.51 -16.34 49.56
C PRO A 418 12.38 -15.17 48.56
N ALA A 419 11.17 -14.64 48.37
CA ALA A 419 10.87 -13.65 47.33
C ALA A 419 10.09 -12.42 47.83
N GLY A 420 10.00 -12.23 49.15
CA GLY A 420 9.33 -11.08 49.75
C GLY A 420 9.67 -10.91 51.23
N ARG A 421 9.05 -9.91 51.87
CA ARG A 421 9.24 -9.63 53.31
C ARG A 421 8.59 -10.67 54.22
N SER A 422 7.61 -11.41 53.71
CA SER A 422 6.95 -12.51 54.42
C SER A 422 7.56 -13.85 53.99
N SER A 423 7.74 -14.76 54.95
CA SER A 423 8.15 -16.15 54.69
C SER A 423 7.18 -16.93 53.80
N ASN A 424 5.96 -16.42 53.59
CA ASN A 424 4.96 -17.05 52.74
C ASN A 424 5.15 -16.72 51.25
N ILE A 425 5.93 -15.68 50.91
CA ILE A 425 6.14 -15.27 49.52
C ILE A 425 7.44 -15.89 49.02
N VAL A 426 7.31 -16.86 48.13
CA VAL A 426 8.42 -17.64 47.59
C VAL A 426 8.44 -17.56 46.07
N ALA A 427 9.62 -17.80 45.51
CA ALA A 427 9.86 -17.99 44.10
C ALA A 427 10.26 -19.45 43.84
N ILE A 428 9.76 -20.02 42.76
CA ILE A 428 10.07 -21.37 42.30
C ILE A 428 10.76 -21.25 40.93
N ALA A 429 11.98 -21.78 40.80
CA ALA A 429 12.68 -21.82 39.52
C ALA A 429 11.98 -22.78 38.54
N ALA A 430 12.03 -22.48 37.24
CA ALA A 430 11.39 -23.27 36.17
C ALA A 430 11.58 -24.80 36.34
N ALA A 431 12.81 -25.25 36.57
CA ALA A 431 13.19 -26.66 36.76
C ALA A 431 12.50 -27.37 37.94
N ASN A 432 11.87 -26.63 38.87
CA ASN A 432 11.15 -27.20 40.01
C ASN A 432 9.63 -27.00 39.93
N VAL A 433 9.12 -26.23 38.96
CA VAL A 433 7.69 -25.87 38.89
C VAL A 433 6.84 -27.13 38.73
N GLU A 434 7.17 -28.01 37.78
CA GLU A 434 6.42 -29.24 37.53
C GLU A 434 6.35 -30.13 38.78
N ALA A 435 7.50 -30.39 39.40
CA ALA A 435 7.60 -31.20 40.61
C ALA A 435 6.80 -30.61 41.78
N VAL A 436 6.81 -29.28 41.94
CA VAL A 436 6.00 -28.61 42.99
C VAL A 436 4.51 -28.77 42.71
N VAL A 437 4.06 -28.60 41.47
CA VAL A 437 2.64 -28.75 41.12
C VAL A 437 2.18 -30.21 41.28
N GLU A 438 3.00 -31.19 40.86
CA GLU A 438 2.77 -32.62 41.11
C GLU A 438 2.61 -32.90 42.60
N GLN A 439 3.56 -32.45 43.42
CA GLN A 439 3.53 -32.70 44.86
C GLN A 439 2.30 -32.09 45.53
N ILE A 440 1.85 -30.90 45.10
CA ILE A 440 0.62 -30.27 45.60
C ILE A 440 -0.60 -31.13 45.28
N VAL A 441 -0.68 -31.68 44.05
CA VAL A 441 -1.78 -32.55 43.62
C VAL A 441 -1.77 -33.87 44.41
N GLU A 442 -0.61 -34.49 44.59
CA GLU A 442 -0.44 -35.73 45.35
C GLU A 442 -0.82 -35.54 46.84
N LEU A 443 -0.34 -34.47 47.47
CA LEU A 443 -0.70 -34.17 48.87
C LEU A 443 -2.20 -33.97 49.02
N ARG A 444 -2.85 -33.32 48.06
CA ARG A 444 -4.30 -33.15 48.05
C ARG A 444 -5.02 -34.49 47.88
N GLU A 445 -4.57 -35.35 46.96
CA GLU A 445 -5.12 -36.71 46.77
C GLU A 445 -4.95 -37.58 48.02
N ALA A 446 -3.89 -37.37 48.80
CA ALA A 446 -3.66 -37.98 50.10
C ALA A 446 -4.48 -37.35 51.25
N GLY A 447 -5.30 -36.32 50.97
CA GLY A 447 -6.18 -35.68 51.95
C GLY A 447 -5.53 -34.59 52.80
N ASP A 448 -4.37 -34.05 52.40
CA ASP A 448 -3.72 -32.96 53.13
C ASP A 448 -4.56 -31.68 53.13
N SER A 449 -4.85 -31.17 54.33
CA SER A 449 -5.71 -29.98 54.50
C SER A 449 -5.15 -28.70 53.87
N ASP A 450 -3.82 -28.49 53.89
CA ASP A 450 -3.22 -27.29 53.29
C ASP A 450 -3.28 -27.37 51.77
N ALA A 451 -3.03 -28.55 51.20
CA ALA A 451 -3.16 -28.79 49.76
C ALA A 451 -4.61 -28.62 49.27
N VAL A 452 -5.60 -29.18 49.98
CA VAL A 452 -7.03 -29.00 49.69
C VAL A 452 -7.41 -27.51 49.73
N GLU A 453 -6.94 -26.75 50.73
CA GLU A 453 -7.18 -25.32 50.83
C GLU A 453 -6.49 -24.55 49.68
N PHE A 454 -5.28 -24.97 49.29
CA PHE A 454 -4.50 -24.34 48.25
C PHE A 454 -5.20 -24.43 46.89
N THR A 455 -5.73 -25.61 46.56
CA THR A 455 -6.34 -25.95 45.26
C THR A 455 -7.85 -25.74 45.19
N LYS A 456 -8.50 -25.20 46.24
CA LYS A 456 -9.97 -25.15 46.32
C LYS A 456 -10.65 -24.29 45.25
N ASN A 457 -9.96 -23.26 44.78
CA ASN A 457 -10.53 -22.24 43.88
C ASN A 457 -10.78 -22.82 42.47
N VAL A 458 -11.86 -22.37 41.82
CA VAL A 458 -12.23 -22.79 40.46
C VAL A 458 -11.09 -22.58 39.46
N ARG A 459 -10.30 -21.50 39.58
CA ARG A 459 -9.17 -21.21 38.67
C ARG A 459 -8.12 -22.32 38.67
N TRP A 460 -7.79 -22.88 39.84
CA TRP A 460 -6.88 -24.03 39.93
C TRP A 460 -7.53 -25.28 39.32
N LYS A 461 -8.78 -25.55 39.67
CA LYS A 461 -9.53 -26.70 39.16
C LYS A 461 -9.70 -26.69 37.63
N SER A 462 -9.75 -25.51 37.02
CA SER A 462 -9.83 -25.34 35.57
C SER A 462 -8.52 -25.72 34.85
N VAL A 463 -7.35 -25.41 35.43
CA VAL A 463 -6.05 -25.67 34.79
C VAL A 463 -5.46 -27.04 35.16
N GLU A 464 -5.85 -27.59 36.31
CA GLU A 464 -5.30 -28.87 36.77
C GLU A 464 -5.51 -30.04 35.79
N PRO A 465 -6.65 -30.21 35.10
CA PRO A 465 -6.80 -31.24 34.07
C PRO A 465 -5.86 -31.06 32.87
N ILE A 466 -5.49 -29.81 32.57
CA ILE A 466 -4.48 -29.50 31.55
C ILE A 466 -3.12 -29.96 32.05
N PHE A 467 -2.73 -29.60 33.26
CA PHE A 467 -1.46 -30.05 33.84
C PHE A 467 -1.38 -31.58 33.95
N THR A 468 -2.31 -32.19 34.69
CA THR A 468 -2.30 -33.61 35.09
C THR A 468 -2.65 -34.60 33.97
N ALA A 469 -3.26 -34.12 32.88
CA ALA A 469 -3.89 -34.95 31.86
C ALA A 469 -4.95 -35.92 32.41
N LYS A 470 -5.61 -35.54 33.52
CA LYS A 470 -6.71 -36.30 34.14
C LYS A 470 -7.91 -35.40 34.38
N SER A 471 -9.11 -35.88 34.06
CA SER A 471 -10.38 -35.23 34.41
C SER A 471 -11.39 -36.28 34.87
N ALA A 472 -12.02 -36.08 36.02
CA ALA A 472 -12.97 -37.04 36.63
C ALA A 472 -12.45 -38.51 36.64
N ASN A 473 -11.18 -38.71 37.04
CA ASN A 473 -10.47 -40.00 37.04
C ASN A 473 -10.31 -40.68 35.67
N ARG A 474 -10.51 -39.95 34.57
CA ARG A 474 -10.23 -40.43 33.20
C ARG A 474 -9.02 -39.71 32.63
N SER A 475 -8.24 -40.44 31.82
CA SER A 475 -7.17 -39.83 31.04
C SER A 475 -7.78 -38.89 29.99
N VAL A 476 -7.26 -37.67 29.92
CA VAL A 476 -7.62 -36.68 28.90
C VAL A 476 -6.37 -36.22 28.16
N ARG A 477 -6.53 -35.39 27.12
CA ARG A 477 -5.41 -34.89 26.31
C ARG A 477 -4.47 -33.98 27.11
N GLY A 478 -5.00 -33.22 28.08
CA GLY A 478 -4.21 -32.42 29.02
C GLY A 478 -3.35 -31.37 28.34
N TRP A 479 -2.08 -31.29 28.74
CA TRP A 479 -1.10 -30.30 28.26
C TRP A 479 -0.85 -30.39 26.76
N LYS A 480 -1.13 -31.54 26.11
CA LYS A 480 -1.06 -31.70 24.64
C LYS A 480 -2.07 -30.83 23.89
N ASN A 481 -3.06 -30.24 24.58
CA ASN A 481 -3.94 -29.20 24.04
C ASN A 481 -3.20 -27.88 23.80
N LEU A 482 -2.07 -27.65 24.47
CA LEU A 482 -1.24 -26.45 24.34
C LEU A 482 -0.26 -26.52 23.16
N ASN A 483 0.03 -27.71 22.61
CA ASN A 483 0.98 -27.86 21.50
C ASN A 483 0.69 -26.96 20.28
N PRO A 484 -0.58 -26.78 19.83
CA PRO A 484 -0.91 -25.86 18.74
C PRO A 484 -0.60 -24.39 19.08
N LEU A 485 -0.48 -24.04 20.36
CA LEU A 485 -0.22 -22.68 20.82
C LEU A 485 1.28 -22.34 20.88
N ARG A 486 2.16 -23.34 20.83
CA ARG A 486 3.61 -23.16 20.97
C ARG A 486 4.22 -22.18 19.95
N PRO A 487 3.82 -22.17 18.66
CA PRO A 487 4.32 -21.17 17.71
C PRO A 487 4.02 -19.71 18.09
N PHE A 488 2.99 -19.48 18.93
CA PHE A 488 2.62 -18.15 19.41
C PHE A 488 3.37 -17.73 20.67
N HIS A 489 4.31 -18.56 21.12
CA HIS A 489 5.15 -18.25 22.25
C HIS A 489 6.54 -17.79 21.78
N SER A 490 7.05 -16.71 22.39
CA SER A 490 8.49 -16.45 22.42
C SER A 490 8.90 -15.95 23.81
N PRO A 491 9.99 -16.50 24.40
CA PRO A 491 10.56 -15.97 25.64
C PRO A 491 11.24 -14.61 25.45
N LEU A 492 11.52 -14.22 24.20
CA LEU A 492 12.14 -12.94 23.85
C LEU A 492 11.13 -11.77 23.85
N THR A 493 9.83 -12.05 23.83
CA THR A 493 8.79 -11.01 23.84
C THR A 493 8.67 -10.40 25.24
N MET A 494 9.07 -9.14 25.39
CA MET A 494 9.06 -8.43 26.67
C MET A 494 7.72 -7.73 26.96
N SER A 495 7.06 -7.24 25.90
CA SER A 495 5.80 -6.50 25.94
C SER A 495 4.85 -7.01 24.86
N ASP A 496 3.57 -6.68 24.98
CA ASP A 496 2.59 -6.93 23.91
C ASP A 496 3.11 -6.30 22.58
N PRO A 497 3.28 -7.09 21.51
CA PRO A 497 3.73 -6.60 20.22
C PRO A 497 2.90 -5.43 19.68
N ALA A 498 1.58 -5.39 19.96
CA ALA A 498 0.73 -4.30 19.49
C ALA A 498 1.10 -2.94 20.13
N ILE A 499 1.59 -2.95 21.38
CA ILE A 499 2.07 -1.75 22.08
C ILE A 499 3.40 -1.31 21.47
N GLU A 500 4.33 -2.25 21.34
CA GLU A 500 5.66 -1.98 20.81
C GLU A 500 5.61 -1.48 19.36
N ILE A 501 4.77 -2.08 18.52
CA ILE A 501 4.49 -1.61 17.15
C ILE A 501 4.04 -0.15 17.16
N TYR A 502 3.11 0.23 18.04
CA TYR A 502 2.63 1.61 18.10
C TYR A 502 3.75 2.58 18.50
N GLU A 503 4.56 2.25 19.50
CA GLU A 503 5.70 3.07 19.93
C GLU A 503 6.73 3.26 18.80
N GLU A 504 7.04 2.19 18.06
CA GLU A 504 7.92 2.22 16.89
C GLU A 504 7.38 3.15 15.78
N LEU A 505 6.06 3.15 15.57
CA LEU A 505 5.40 4.04 14.60
C LEU A 505 5.48 5.52 15.03
N LEU A 506 5.36 5.82 16.34
CA LEU A 506 5.53 7.18 16.86
C LEU A 506 6.93 7.73 16.62
N GLU A 507 7.93 6.85 16.60
CA GLU A 507 9.29 7.21 16.26
C GLU A 507 9.49 7.47 14.76
N GLY A 508 8.48 7.26 13.91
CA GLY A 508 8.57 7.45 12.45
C GLY A 508 9.18 6.27 11.69
N ARG A 509 9.28 5.10 12.33
CA ARG A 509 9.89 3.91 11.74
C ARG A 509 8.92 3.20 10.77
N ILE A 510 9.50 2.39 9.90
CA ILE A 510 8.77 1.46 9.04
C ILE A 510 8.65 0.13 9.80
N VAL A 511 7.43 -0.23 10.18
CA VAL A 511 7.13 -1.46 10.89
C VAL A 511 6.47 -2.45 9.93
N ILE A 512 7.13 -3.58 9.70
CA ILE A 512 6.64 -4.68 8.87
C ILE A 512 6.16 -5.78 9.80
N VAL A 513 4.86 -6.09 9.75
CA VAL A 513 4.24 -7.21 10.43
C VAL A 513 4.18 -8.36 9.44
N ASP A 514 5.11 -9.28 9.58
CA ASP A 514 5.28 -10.42 8.70
C ASP A 514 4.38 -11.59 9.14
N LEU A 515 3.39 -11.90 8.30
CA LEU A 515 2.33 -12.86 8.60
C LEU A 515 2.44 -14.16 7.78
N HIS A 516 3.46 -14.32 6.93
CA HIS A 516 3.54 -15.43 5.96
C HIS A 516 3.63 -16.85 6.59
N VAL A 517 4.19 -16.97 7.80
CA VAL A 517 4.36 -18.27 8.49
C VAL A 517 3.18 -18.60 9.42
N GLY A 518 2.29 -17.64 9.69
CA GLY A 518 1.20 -17.82 10.66
C GLY A 518 -0.01 -18.54 10.08
N ALA A 519 -0.69 -19.36 10.89
CA ALA A 519 -1.97 -19.92 10.47
C ALA A 519 -3.06 -18.83 10.38
N ALA A 520 -3.93 -18.93 9.37
CA ALA A 520 -4.85 -17.86 8.96
C ALA A 520 -5.74 -17.28 10.08
N PRO A 521 -6.31 -18.06 11.02
CA PRO A 521 -7.07 -17.49 12.13
C PRO A 521 -6.24 -16.59 13.05
N ILE A 522 -4.96 -16.93 13.26
CA ILE A 522 -4.07 -16.16 14.13
C ILE A 522 -3.59 -14.89 13.46
N THR A 523 -3.17 -14.98 12.20
CA THR A 523 -2.72 -13.79 11.46
C THR A 523 -3.84 -12.75 11.39
N LYS A 524 -5.09 -13.20 11.24
CA LYS A 524 -6.27 -12.36 11.34
C LYS A 524 -6.42 -11.72 12.73
N ALA A 525 -6.46 -12.52 13.80
CA ALA A 525 -6.65 -12.01 15.16
C ALA A 525 -5.56 -11.01 15.57
N LEU A 526 -4.29 -11.27 15.21
CA LEU A 526 -3.19 -10.34 15.48
C LEU A 526 -3.31 -9.05 14.68
N SER A 527 -3.66 -9.12 13.40
CA SER A 527 -3.86 -7.93 12.56
C SER A 527 -4.99 -7.06 13.10
N GLU A 528 -6.09 -7.69 13.56
CA GLU A 528 -7.21 -7.02 14.18
C GLU A 528 -6.83 -6.39 15.53
N SER A 529 -6.06 -7.09 16.36
CA SER A 529 -5.54 -6.58 17.64
C SER A 529 -4.64 -5.34 17.46
N ILE A 530 -3.66 -5.42 16.54
CA ILE A 530 -2.75 -4.31 16.23
C ILE A 530 -3.54 -3.11 15.71
N THR A 531 -4.49 -3.34 14.80
CA THR A 531 -5.32 -2.26 14.22
C THR A 531 -6.26 -1.66 15.26
N ALA A 532 -6.84 -2.47 16.14
CA ALA A 532 -7.68 -2.00 17.24
C ALA A 532 -6.91 -1.10 18.19
N ARG A 533 -5.68 -1.50 18.56
CA ARG A 533 -4.79 -0.71 19.40
C ARG A 533 -4.43 0.62 18.73
N LEU A 534 -4.06 0.58 17.45
CA LEU A 534 -3.75 1.79 16.67
C LEU A 534 -4.91 2.78 16.68
N LEU A 535 -6.13 2.32 16.38
CA LEU A 535 -7.33 3.17 16.37
C LEU A 535 -7.67 3.70 17.76
N GLU A 536 -7.57 2.88 18.81
CA GLU A 536 -7.79 3.29 20.20
C GLU A 536 -6.85 4.45 20.59
N GLN A 537 -5.54 4.29 20.34
CA GLN A 537 -4.56 5.31 20.68
C GLN A 537 -4.76 6.60 19.89
N GLN A 538 -4.96 6.52 18.57
CA GLN A 538 -5.23 7.70 17.75
C GLN A 538 -6.50 8.44 18.17
N THR A 539 -7.56 7.69 18.50
CA THR A 539 -8.81 8.27 19.00
C THR A 539 -8.60 8.95 20.35
N SER A 540 -7.84 8.34 21.26
CA SER A 540 -7.51 8.94 22.55
C SER A 540 -6.78 10.28 22.39
N VAL A 541 -5.79 10.35 21.49
CA VAL A 541 -5.07 11.60 21.20
C VAL A 541 -6.03 12.64 20.60
N PHE A 542 -6.83 12.25 19.61
CA PHE A 542 -7.81 13.13 18.97
C PHE A 542 -8.83 13.72 19.97
N VAL A 543 -9.42 12.88 20.83
CA VAL A 543 -10.41 13.29 21.83
C VAL A 543 -9.80 14.19 22.90
N SER A 544 -8.50 14.08 23.16
CA SER A 544 -7.77 14.98 24.07
C SER A 544 -7.54 16.39 23.51
N GLY A 545 -7.95 16.65 22.26
CA GLY A 545 -7.76 17.93 21.57
C GLY A 545 -6.37 18.10 20.96
N GLN A 546 -5.55 17.05 20.95
CA GLN A 546 -4.24 17.02 20.30
C GLN A 546 -4.34 16.44 18.89
N ASP A 547 -3.43 16.86 18.01
CA ASP A 547 -3.34 16.32 16.66
C ASP A 547 -2.67 14.93 16.66
N PRO A 548 -3.40 13.87 16.22
CA PRO A 548 -2.87 12.52 16.15
C PRO A 548 -1.60 12.45 15.27
N PRO A 549 -0.58 11.67 15.66
CA PRO A 549 0.60 11.43 14.83
C PRO A 549 0.20 10.83 13.46
N ALA A 550 0.90 11.24 12.41
CA ALA A 550 0.64 10.74 11.06
C ALA A 550 1.16 9.30 10.92
N ILE A 551 0.27 8.38 10.56
CA ILE A 551 0.64 6.97 10.33
C ILE A 551 0.06 6.50 9.00
N GLN A 552 0.88 5.88 8.16
CA GLN A 552 0.47 5.24 6.92
C GLN A 552 0.34 3.74 7.12
N VAL A 553 -0.84 3.18 6.86
CA VAL A 553 -1.08 1.73 6.93
C VAL A 553 -1.11 1.13 5.53
N MET A 554 -0.31 0.10 5.28
CA MET A 554 -0.27 -0.67 4.04
C MET A 554 -0.89 -2.05 4.26
N LEU A 555 -1.90 -2.37 3.46
CA LEU A 555 -2.68 -3.60 3.53
C LEU A 555 -2.56 -4.36 2.21
N GLU A 556 -1.77 -5.42 2.19
CA GLU A 556 -1.74 -6.38 1.08
C GLU A 556 -2.92 -7.36 1.16
N GLU A 557 -3.30 -7.90 0.00
CA GLU A 557 -4.43 -8.82 -0.15
C GLU A 557 -5.71 -8.36 0.58
N ALA A 558 -6.02 -7.08 0.42
CA ALA A 558 -6.99 -6.35 1.22
C ALA A 558 -8.43 -6.89 1.10
N HIS A 559 -8.74 -7.68 0.08
CA HIS A 559 -10.04 -8.37 -0.04
C HIS A 559 -10.31 -9.36 1.11
N ASN A 560 -9.26 -9.90 1.75
CA ASN A 560 -9.37 -10.76 2.92
C ASN A 560 -9.77 -9.99 4.20
N LEU A 561 -9.53 -8.67 4.21
CA LEU A 561 -9.79 -7.78 5.34
C LEU A 561 -11.12 -7.02 5.16
N PHE A 562 -11.39 -6.52 3.95
CA PHE A 562 -12.54 -5.66 3.65
C PHE A 562 -13.70 -6.35 2.91
N SER A 563 -13.90 -7.66 3.10
CA SER A 563 -14.94 -8.39 2.38
C SER A 563 -16.33 -7.75 2.57
N SER A 564 -17.12 -7.70 1.50
CA SER A 564 -18.44 -7.04 1.49
C SER A 564 -19.41 -7.57 2.55
N ASP A 565 -19.27 -8.82 2.96
CA ASP A 565 -20.09 -9.43 4.01
C ASP A 565 -19.77 -8.89 5.41
N ARG A 566 -18.52 -8.47 5.66
CA ARG A 566 -18.09 -7.89 6.95
C ARG A 566 -18.55 -6.45 7.14
N TYR A 567 -18.78 -5.72 6.04
CA TYR A 567 -19.22 -4.32 6.08
C TYR A 567 -20.63 -4.10 6.64
N LYS A 568 -21.36 -5.18 6.97
CA LYS A 568 -22.66 -5.12 7.66
C LYS A 568 -22.51 -4.96 9.17
N ASP A 569 -21.33 -5.21 9.73
CA ASP A 569 -21.04 -5.03 11.15
C ASP A 569 -20.17 -3.79 11.37
N ASP A 570 -20.78 -2.71 11.87
CA ASP A 570 -20.06 -1.48 12.25
C ASP A 570 -19.06 -1.69 13.40
N ARG A 571 -19.06 -2.86 14.05
CA ARG A 571 -18.07 -3.23 15.05
C ARG A 571 -16.78 -3.77 14.43
N ASP A 572 -16.78 -4.17 13.17
CA ASP A 572 -15.59 -4.67 12.48
C ASP A 572 -14.51 -3.59 12.41
N ILE A 573 -13.29 -3.96 12.80
CA ILE A 573 -12.20 -3.01 12.97
C ILE A 573 -11.71 -2.42 11.65
N TRP A 574 -11.78 -3.18 10.55
CA TRP A 574 -11.39 -2.73 9.23
C TRP A 574 -12.42 -1.74 8.68
N VAL A 575 -13.70 -1.94 8.97
CA VAL A 575 -14.77 -0.98 8.65
C VAL A 575 -14.54 0.35 9.36
N LYS A 576 -14.19 0.30 10.66
CA LYS A 576 -13.85 1.50 11.44
C LYS A 576 -12.62 2.21 10.87
N LEU A 577 -11.54 1.48 10.59
CA LEU A 577 -10.34 2.03 9.95
C LEU A 577 -10.72 2.75 8.65
N ALA A 578 -11.51 2.12 7.79
CA ALA A 578 -11.94 2.71 6.54
C ALA A 578 -12.75 4.01 6.72
N LYS A 579 -13.65 4.08 7.70
CA LYS A 579 -14.53 5.24 7.93
C LYS A 579 -13.83 6.37 8.68
N GLU A 580 -12.98 6.06 9.64
CA GLU A 580 -12.46 7.02 10.62
C GLU A 580 -11.02 7.45 10.37
N ALA A 581 -10.25 6.70 9.57
CA ALA A 581 -8.82 6.92 9.36
C ALA A 581 -8.45 8.37 9.02
N SER A 582 -9.19 9.03 8.12
CA SER A 582 -8.88 10.40 7.70
C SER A 582 -9.04 11.44 8.82
N LYS A 583 -9.91 11.19 9.80
CA LYS A 583 -10.07 12.07 10.99
C LYS A 583 -8.95 11.86 12.01
N LEU A 584 -8.32 10.69 11.96
CA LEU A 584 -7.32 10.22 12.92
C LEU A 584 -5.88 10.33 12.37
N ASN A 585 -5.67 11.11 11.31
CA ASN A 585 -4.39 11.24 10.61
C ASN A 585 -3.78 9.89 10.19
N LEU A 586 -4.65 8.93 9.87
CA LEU A 586 -4.29 7.62 9.34
C LEU A 586 -4.49 7.62 7.83
N GLY A 587 -3.39 7.44 7.09
CA GLY A 587 -3.45 7.12 5.68
C GLY A 587 -3.55 5.62 5.46
N MET A 588 -4.15 5.19 4.35
CA MET A 588 -4.35 3.78 4.06
C MET A 588 -4.01 3.48 2.60
N THR A 589 -3.05 2.59 2.37
CA THR A 589 -2.76 2.02 1.07
C THR A 589 -3.23 0.58 1.09
N TYR A 590 -4.11 0.19 0.17
CA TYR A 590 -4.60 -1.18 0.08
C TYR A 590 -4.33 -1.74 -1.31
N ALA A 591 -3.77 -2.95 -1.34
CA ALA A 591 -3.45 -3.68 -2.54
C ALA A 591 -4.35 -4.90 -2.69
N THR A 592 -4.93 -5.10 -3.87
CA THR A 592 -5.78 -6.26 -4.15
C THR A 592 -5.90 -6.52 -5.65
N GLN A 593 -6.19 -7.77 -6.00
CA GLN A 593 -6.63 -8.16 -7.34
C GLN A 593 -8.18 -8.21 -7.47
N GLU A 594 -8.88 -8.27 -6.34
CA GLU A 594 -10.34 -8.36 -6.25
C GLU A 594 -10.93 -7.00 -5.85
N VAL A 595 -11.24 -6.17 -6.84
CA VAL A 595 -11.86 -4.84 -6.71
C VAL A 595 -13.30 -4.96 -6.17
N SER A 596 -14.02 -5.99 -6.61
CA SER A 596 -15.38 -6.32 -6.19
C SER A 596 -15.43 -6.78 -4.73
N GLY A 597 -14.38 -7.45 -4.26
CA GLY A 597 -14.24 -7.92 -2.86
C GLY A 597 -14.04 -6.78 -1.85
N VAL A 598 -13.59 -5.60 -2.28
CA VAL A 598 -13.45 -4.44 -1.40
C VAL A 598 -14.77 -3.67 -1.30
N ALA A 599 -15.17 -3.32 -0.09
CA ALA A 599 -16.40 -2.56 0.16
C ALA A 599 -16.47 -1.23 -0.63
N HIS A 600 -17.68 -0.89 -1.10
CA HIS A 600 -17.92 0.32 -1.89
C HIS A 600 -17.49 1.60 -1.16
N GLN A 601 -17.72 1.69 0.15
CA GLN A 601 -17.39 2.86 0.96
C GLN A 601 -15.87 3.10 1.06
N VAL A 602 -15.06 2.05 1.00
CA VAL A 602 -13.60 2.18 0.93
C VAL A 602 -13.24 2.81 -0.41
N LYS A 603 -13.71 2.21 -1.51
CA LYS A 603 -13.45 2.66 -2.89
C LYS A 603 -13.93 4.09 -3.15
N ALA A 604 -15.12 4.44 -2.69
CA ALA A 604 -15.70 5.77 -2.87
C ALA A 604 -14.90 6.89 -2.18
N ASN A 605 -14.16 6.57 -1.12
CA ASN A 605 -13.29 7.50 -0.40
C ASN A 605 -11.81 7.36 -0.81
N THR A 606 -11.51 6.58 -1.85
CA THR A 606 -10.15 6.41 -2.36
C THR A 606 -9.75 7.60 -3.22
N ALA A 607 -8.72 8.31 -2.76
CA ALA A 607 -8.20 9.52 -3.40
C ALA A 607 -7.24 9.19 -4.54
N ASN A 608 -6.42 8.14 -4.38
CA ASN A 608 -5.40 7.75 -5.35
C ASN A 608 -5.62 6.33 -5.85
N TRP A 609 -5.43 6.13 -7.15
CA TRP A 609 -5.65 4.87 -7.83
C TRP A 609 -4.46 4.57 -8.71
N VAL A 610 -3.84 3.41 -8.47
CA VAL A 610 -2.82 2.82 -9.32
C VAL A 610 -3.39 1.51 -9.85
N VAL A 611 -3.74 1.50 -11.14
CA VAL A 611 -4.40 0.35 -11.77
C VAL A 611 -3.48 -0.28 -12.80
N ALA A 612 -2.93 -1.44 -12.47
CA ALA A 612 -2.22 -2.31 -13.39
C ALA A 612 -3.20 -3.28 -14.11
N HIS A 613 -2.65 -4.31 -14.73
CA HIS A 613 -3.43 -5.37 -15.39
C HIS A 613 -4.40 -6.09 -14.45
N LEU A 614 -5.66 -6.22 -14.86
CA LEU A 614 -6.69 -7.07 -14.25
C LEU A 614 -7.21 -8.05 -15.31
N ASN A 615 -7.29 -9.34 -14.98
CA ASN A 615 -7.63 -10.38 -15.95
C ASN A 615 -9.14 -10.69 -16.05
N ASN A 616 -9.97 -10.07 -15.20
CA ASN A 616 -11.39 -10.40 -15.07
C ASN A 616 -12.29 -9.20 -15.39
N THR A 617 -13.24 -9.41 -16.30
CA THR A 617 -14.23 -8.39 -16.70
C THR A 617 -15.11 -7.92 -15.56
N THR A 618 -15.42 -8.77 -14.57
CA THR A 618 -16.20 -8.37 -13.39
C THR A 618 -15.46 -7.30 -12.58
N GLU A 619 -14.16 -7.49 -12.37
CA GLU A 619 -13.32 -6.55 -11.63
C GLU A 619 -13.15 -5.23 -12.37
N VAL A 620 -12.98 -5.30 -13.69
CA VAL A 620 -12.89 -4.11 -14.56
C VAL A 620 -14.21 -3.35 -14.60
N ARG A 621 -15.36 -4.03 -14.65
CA ARG A 621 -16.69 -3.38 -14.58
C ARG A 621 -16.91 -2.70 -13.23
N GLU A 622 -16.44 -3.30 -12.15
CA GLU A 622 -16.51 -2.66 -10.83
C GLU A 622 -15.63 -1.41 -10.77
N LEU A 623 -14.40 -1.49 -11.29
CA LEU A 623 -13.48 -0.36 -11.40
C LEU A 623 -14.05 0.77 -12.29
N ALA A 624 -14.72 0.44 -13.39
CA ALA A 624 -15.27 1.39 -14.35
C ALA A 624 -16.32 2.35 -13.75
N LYS A 625 -16.83 2.08 -12.54
CA LYS A 625 -17.74 2.95 -11.79
C LYS A 625 -17.04 4.18 -11.19
N PHE A 626 -15.71 4.18 -11.12
CA PHE A 626 -14.92 5.24 -10.49
C PHE A 626 -14.13 6.02 -11.55
N TYR A 627 -14.14 7.35 -11.43
CA TYR A 627 -13.46 8.25 -12.38
C TYR A 627 -13.77 7.88 -13.84
N ASP A 628 -12.78 8.00 -14.72
CA ASP A 628 -12.88 7.67 -16.13
C ASP A 628 -12.18 6.33 -16.46
N PHE A 629 -12.13 5.40 -15.50
CA PHE A 629 -11.49 4.09 -15.73
C PHE A 629 -12.25 3.25 -16.77
N GLY A 630 -13.53 3.52 -17.00
CA GLY A 630 -14.34 2.85 -18.04
C GLY A 630 -13.71 2.90 -19.43
N SER A 631 -13.11 4.05 -19.82
CA SER A 631 -12.40 4.21 -21.10
C SER A 631 -11.17 3.31 -21.25
N TYR A 632 -10.61 2.79 -20.15
CA TYR A 632 -9.42 1.94 -20.17
C TYR A 632 -9.74 0.46 -20.04
N SER A 633 -11.01 0.06 -19.97
CA SER A 633 -11.44 -1.31 -19.63
C SER A 633 -10.74 -2.38 -20.48
N ASP A 634 -10.83 -2.27 -21.81
CA ASP A 634 -10.23 -3.23 -22.73
C ASP A 634 -8.70 -3.25 -22.61
N ALA A 635 -8.10 -2.09 -22.41
CA ALA A 635 -6.65 -1.94 -22.32
C ALA A 635 -6.07 -2.45 -20.98
N ILE A 636 -6.85 -2.39 -19.90
CA ILE A 636 -6.51 -2.98 -18.59
C ILE A 636 -6.52 -4.52 -18.70
N ILE A 637 -7.49 -5.08 -19.42
CA ILE A 637 -7.59 -6.53 -19.65
C ILE A 637 -6.51 -7.02 -20.61
N ALA A 638 -6.21 -6.29 -21.68
CA ALA A 638 -5.31 -6.78 -22.72
C ALA A 638 -3.81 -6.64 -22.41
N SER A 639 -3.43 -5.73 -21.50
CA SER A 639 -2.02 -5.38 -21.29
C SER A 639 -1.47 -5.99 -20.00
N GLU A 640 -0.71 -7.07 -20.14
CA GLU A 640 -0.04 -7.79 -19.02
C GLU A 640 1.35 -7.22 -18.67
N ASP A 641 1.68 -6.03 -19.18
CA ASP A 641 3.00 -5.43 -19.01
C ASP A 641 3.26 -5.02 -17.55
N ARG A 642 4.35 -5.54 -16.98
CA ARG A 642 4.74 -5.23 -15.60
C ARG A 642 5.04 -3.75 -15.41
N GLY A 643 4.44 -3.17 -14.36
CA GLY A 643 4.61 -1.77 -14.00
C GLY A 643 3.92 -0.79 -14.95
N TYR A 644 3.17 -1.27 -15.96
CA TYR A 644 2.34 -0.39 -16.78
C TYR A 644 0.98 -0.19 -16.10
N VAL A 645 0.72 1.03 -15.66
CA VAL A 645 -0.44 1.37 -14.83
C VAL A 645 -1.21 2.56 -15.38
N ARG A 646 -2.47 2.68 -14.95
CA ARG A 646 -3.30 3.89 -15.10
C ARG A 646 -3.33 4.55 -13.73
N LEU A 647 -2.76 5.74 -13.66
CA LEU A 647 -2.54 6.48 -12.44
C LEU A 647 -3.52 7.65 -12.35
N LYS A 648 -4.22 7.76 -11.21
CA LYS A 648 -4.99 8.94 -10.82
C LYS A 648 -4.62 9.28 -9.39
N THR A 649 -4.10 10.47 -9.14
CA THR A 649 -3.86 10.95 -7.76
C THR A 649 -4.89 12.01 -7.38
N LEU A 650 -4.92 12.37 -6.11
CA LEU A 650 -5.80 13.40 -5.57
C LEU A 650 -5.61 14.76 -6.27
N SER A 651 -4.36 15.15 -6.53
CA SER A 651 -4.03 16.44 -7.16
C SER A 651 -4.03 16.41 -8.70
N SER A 652 -4.03 15.22 -9.32
CA SER A 652 -4.13 15.09 -10.79
C SER A 652 -5.60 15.12 -11.23
N PRO A 653 -6.02 15.96 -12.19
CA PRO A 653 -7.42 16.01 -12.63
C PRO A 653 -7.84 14.81 -13.50
N TYR A 654 -6.91 14.19 -14.22
CA TYR A 654 -7.19 13.08 -15.15
C TYR A 654 -6.29 11.86 -14.92
N ILE A 655 -6.61 10.76 -15.60
CA ILE A 655 -5.85 9.50 -15.55
C ILE A 655 -4.65 9.60 -16.50
N VAL A 656 -3.47 9.25 -16.00
CA VAL A 656 -2.22 9.22 -16.76
C VAL A 656 -1.78 7.76 -16.94
N PRO A 657 -1.56 7.28 -18.17
CA PRO A 657 -0.90 6.00 -18.42
C PRO A 657 0.61 6.07 -18.15
N VAL A 658 1.10 5.30 -17.17
CA VAL A 658 2.46 5.41 -16.64
C VAL A 658 3.16 4.05 -16.65
N GLN A 659 4.41 4.03 -17.11
CA GLN A 659 5.36 2.99 -16.74
C GLN A 659 6.00 3.39 -15.41
N ILE A 660 5.67 2.68 -14.33
CA ILE A 660 6.25 2.90 -13.00
C ILE A 660 7.74 2.55 -13.06
N ASP A 661 8.56 3.41 -12.44
CA ASP A 661 9.99 3.19 -12.29
C ASP A 661 10.24 1.93 -11.43
N ARG A 662 11.40 1.29 -11.56
CA ARG A 662 11.72 0.12 -10.74
C ARG A 662 12.16 0.57 -9.36
N TYR A 663 11.71 -0.11 -8.30
CA TYR A 663 12.30 0.03 -6.99
C TYR A 663 13.71 -0.56 -7.02
N ASP A 664 14.72 0.28 -6.79
CA ASP A 664 16.13 -0.08 -6.93
C ASP A 664 17.00 0.55 -5.82
N LEU A 665 18.32 0.37 -5.97
CA LEU A 665 19.30 0.87 -5.02
C LEU A 665 19.33 2.40 -4.96
N GLU A 666 18.99 3.10 -6.03
CA GLU A 666 18.96 4.56 -6.06
C GLU A 666 17.87 5.10 -5.14
N LEU A 667 16.68 4.50 -5.18
CA LEU A 667 15.56 4.83 -4.28
C LEU A 667 15.86 4.46 -2.82
N VAL A 668 16.52 3.33 -2.58
CA VAL A 668 17.01 2.97 -1.23
C VAL A 668 17.99 4.04 -0.73
N ASN A 669 18.94 4.45 -1.58
CA ASN A 669 19.92 5.47 -1.23
C ASN A 669 19.31 6.87 -1.08
N GLU A 670 18.23 7.19 -1.80
CA GLU A 670 17.43 8.40 -1.56
C GLU A 670 16.87 8.42 -0.14
N ALA A 671 16.23 7.33 0.28
CA ALA A 671 15.70 7.17 1.64
C ALA A 671 16.80 7.26 2.70
N ARG A 672 17.95 6.59 2.49
CA ARG A 672 19.09 6.64 3.42
C ARG A 672 19.69 8.03 3.53
N ARG A 673 19.84 8.75 2.42
CA ARG A 673 20.32 10.14 2.42
C ARG A 673 19.37 11.06 3.19
N ALA A 674 18.06 10.88 3.05
CA ALA A 674 17.08 11.65 3.81
C ALA A 674 17.22 11.44 5.33
N ALA A 675 17.58 10.23 5.75
CA ALA A 675 17.87 9.88 7.15
C ALA A 675 19.30 10.24 7.61
N GLY A 676 20.15 10.80 6.75
CA GLY A 676 21.55 11.10 7.05
C GLY A 676 22.50 9.88 7.08
N ASP A 677 22.05 8.73 6.58
CA ASP A 677 22.88 7.52 6.50
C ASP A 677 23.73 7.47 5.22
N SER A 678 24.84 6.74 5.27
CA SER A 678 25.71 6.52 4.12
C SER A 678 25.01 5.68 3.04
N ALA A 679 25.23 6.03 1.78
CA ALA A 679 24.73 5.28 0.64
C ALA A 679 25.31 3.85 0.62
N LEU A 680 24.48 2.89 0.24
CA LEU A 680 24.90 1.53 -0.08
C LEU A 680 25.59 1.54 -1.44
N LEU A 681 26.66 0.74 -1.55
CA LEU A 681 27.35 0.51 -2.81
C LEU A 681 26.59 -0.53 -3.63
N PRO A 682 26.66 -0.47 -4.98
CA PRO A 682 26.15 -1.53 -5.82
C PRO A 682 26.84 -2.84 -5.46
N ASN A 683 26.08 -3.85 -5.04
CA ASN A 683 26.62 -5.21 -4.93
C ASN A 683 27.11 -5.64 -6.32
N GLY A 684 28.35 -6.14 -6.43
CA GLY A 684 29.05 -6.46 -7.68
C GLY A 684 28.45 -7.59 -8.54
N HIS A 685 27.14 -7.83 -8.50
CA HIS A 685 26.45 -8.78 -9.36
C HIS A 685 25.70 -8.06 -10.48
N GLY A 686 26.27 -8.21 -11.68
CA GLY A 686 25.87 -7.68 -12.97
C GLY A 686 24.41 -7.23 -13.14
N SER A 687 24.27 -5.98 -13.53
CA SER A 687 23.17 -5.49 -14.34
C SER A 687 23.05 -6.33 -15.61
N VAL A 688 22.14 -7.31 -15.64
CA VAL A 688 21.65 -7.84 -16.90
C VAL A 688 20.59 -6.86 -17.39
N LEU A 689 20.99 -6.01 -18.34
CA LEU A 689 20.10 -5.16 -19.12
C LEU A 689 19.07 -6.02 -19.84
N PHE A 690 17.78 -5.73 -19.65
CA PHE A 690 16.69 -6.11 -20.57
C PHE A 690 15.74 -4.95 -20.79
#